data_AF-A0A816MMZ7-F1
#
_entry.id   AF-A0A816MMZ7-F1
#
_cell.length_a   1.000
_cell.length_b   1.000
_cell.length_c   1.000
_cell.angle_alpha   90.00
_cell.angle_beta   90.00
_cell.angle_gamma   90.00
#
_symmetry.space_group_name_H-M   'P 1'
#
loop_
_entity.id
_entity.type
_entity.pdbx_description
1 polymer ?
#
loop_
_entity_poly.entity_id
_entity_poly.type
_entity_poly.pdbx_seq_one_letter_code
_entity_poly.pdbx_strand_id
1 'polypeptide(L)'
;MATAKVVDSSSCRKLALIISNGNYRKESNKLSQSINNANDLRDSLKKINFDVKTANNLTKKEMTSQIIDFSELIKNGDLVLFYFCGHGCQLNGKNYLIPVDDATIQTDRDVEDFAVNVERTITRLLGRNSSYATIFILDCCVPYTLVNPSRSTPIVEAKSLCEIQSRPGALIQFACASSQASNGVQPTGRNCLFSKHLLRNIIRENTHITTVLQDVADHVYRESNRTNKTLCINGLNLKEQIYLNKLIVPVVEKDTSLHTKDFLSQQPLRSEEKIYYEECKEYYHLTGQPLISIPEEVFDNSTELTTSSMKICIDEDCNQFNLQAFITEFCGKIKLSPKDIQIKQIQVGSSIIEAVIFNKFESSDKKLSIKMMCKLFTDKLREELAKLKVFFMFMGPIKTLFKQQKYRAEIKLNPQYNRIYKPGHCFWQGPINDGIDRGNSPYYCPVGWKRYSFYVTDRFSERFKGWCICYHGTKFTYGLSILLNGLKPADRNEHGAGIYVSPSITYTCHPRYAEVKLLDSSNQSKFFKSGKYVQFVLECRVHPNNIRKKASETLGARNTIIDCNINNEVIEWLINSQNKSVVDFNDPDSSIVCTGLMIRVTNDHPGLLPDSQWWHNSHICNNKDCCLLGIDLDTLQRRLYNGYKCEIIDD
;
A
#
# COMPACT_ATOMS: atom_id res chain seq x y z
N MET A 1 -20.28 -35.97 -29.36
CA MET A 1 -20.46 -34.58 -29.82
C MET A 1 -21.69 -34.01 -29.12
N ALA A 2 -21.48 -33.13 -28.15
CA ALA A 2 -22.55 -32.32 -27.56
C ALA A 2 -22.06 -30.88 -27.64
N THR A 3 -22.74 -30.08 -28.46
CA THR A 3 -22.50 -28.65 -28.63
C THR A 3 -22.89 -27.95 -27.33
N ALA A 4 -21.90 -27.56 -26.53
CA ALA A 4 -22.11 -26.76 -25.34
C ALA A 4 -22.64 -25.37 -25.76
N LYS A 5 -23.91 -25.11 -25.43
CA LYS A 5 -24.52 -23.79 -25.56
C LYS A 5 -23.92 -22.90 -24.46
N VAL A 6 -23.18 -21.86 -24.86
CA VAL A 6 -22.72 -20.80 -23.96
C VAL A 6 -23.96 -20.06 -23.45
N VAL A 7 -24.24 -20.14 -22.15
CA VAL A 7 -25.28 -19.34 -21.50
C VAL A 7 -24.60 -18.19 -20.78
N ASP A 8 -24.73 -17.02 -21.37
CA ASP A 8 -24.20 -15.74 -20.91
C ASP A 8 -25.07 -15.21 -19.76
N SER A 9 -24.63 -15.36 -18.51
CA SER A 9 -25.26 -14.65 -17.40
C SER A 9 -24.73 -13.21 -17.35
N SER A 10 -25.41 -12.35 -18.13
CA SER A 10 -25.36 -10.88 -18.17
C SER A 10 -24.19 -10.19 -18.90
N SER A 11 -23.95 -10.45 -20.19
CA SER A 11 -23.32 -9.41 -21.02
C SER A 11 -24.38 -8.36 -21.40
N CYS A 12 -24.23 -7.15 -20.87
CA CYS A 12 -24.89 -6.00 -21.48
C CYS A 12 -24.35 -5.88 -22.92
N ARG A 13 -25.23 -5.77 -23.90
CA ARG A 13 -24.81 -5.52 -25.29
C ARG A 13 -24.08 -4.17 -25.33
N LYS A 14 -22.88 -4.17 -25.89
CA LYS A 14 -22.01 -3.00 -25.95
C LYS A 14 -22.10 -2.37 -27.33
N LEU A 15 -22.60 -1.14 -27.41
CA LEU A 15 -22.75 -0.41 -28.66
C LEU A 15 -21.80 0.78 -28.66
N ALA A 16 -21.12 1.04 -29.77
CA ALA A 16 -20.32 2.25 -29.94
C ALA A 16 -20.66 2.97 -31.24
N LEU A 17 -20.83 4.28 -31.16
CA LEU A 17 -20.85 5.18 -32.33
C LEU A 17 -19.58 6.04 -32.29
N ILE A 18 -18.75 5.89 -33.31
CA ILE A 18 -17.52 6.66 -33.51
C ILE A 18 -17.74 7.57 -34.72
N ILE A 19 -17.76 8.88 -34.50
CA ILE A 19 -17.79 9.88 -35.58
C ILE A 19 -16.43 10.59 -35.61
N SER A 20 -15.80 10.65 -36.78
CA SER A 20 -14.54 11.38 -36.96
C SER A 20 -14.60 12.32 -38.15
N ASN A 21 -14.36 13.60 -37.91
CA ASN A 21 -14.26 14.62 -38.96
C ASN A 21 -12.83 15.14 -39.03
N GLY A 22 -12.21 14.98 -40.20
CA GLY A 22 -10.83 15.43 -40.44
C GLY A 22 -10.65 16.14 -41.78
N ASN A 23 -11.49 15.85 -42.78
CA ASN A 23 -11.42 16.45 -44.12
C ASN A 23 -12.43 17.60 -44.26
N TYR A 24 -12.24 18.66 -43.48
CA TYR A 24 -13.03 19.89 -43.53
C TYR A 24 -12.87 20.61 -44.88
N ARG A 25 -13.89 21.35 -45.32
CA ARG A 25 -13.85 22.10 -46.58
C ARG A 25 -12.86 23.26 -46.53
N LYS A 26 -12.76 23.93 -45.37
CA LYS A 26 -11.73 24.96 -45.16
C LYS A 26 -10.38 24.30 -44.92
N GLU A 27 -9.39 24.63 -45.75
CA GLU A 27 -8.05 24.02 -45.70
C GLU A 27 -7.39 24.18 -44.32
N SER A 28 -7.57 25.34 -43.68
CA SER A 28 -7.03 25.65 -42.35
C SER A 28 -7.55 24.76 -41.23
N ASN A 29 -8.65 24.04 -41.47
CA ASN A 29 -9.34 23.22 -40.48
C ASN A 29 -9.13 21.72 -40.70
N LYS A 30 -8.31 21.29 -41.67
CA LYS A 30 -8.07 19.85 -41.87
C LYS A 30 -7.32 19.23 -40.68
N LEU A 31 -7.83 18.11 -40.20
CA LEU A 31 -7.29 17.33 -39.06
C LEU A 31 -7.04 15.89 -39.51
N SER A 32 -5.85 15.63 -40.05
CA SER A 32 -5.47 14.31 -40.59
C SER A 32 -5.42 13.20 -39.52
N GLN A 33 -5.12 13.55 -38.26
CA GLN A 33 -5.03 12.60 -37.15
C GLN A 33 -6.37 12.04 -36.69
N SER A 34 -7.50 12.74 -36.91
CA SER A 34 -8.83 12.33 -36.42
C SER A 34 -9.22 10.94 -36.93
N ILE A 35 -8.93 10.66 -38.20
CA ILE A 35 -9.25 9.37 -38.84
C ILE A 35 -8.42 8.24 -38.23
N ASN A 36 -7.15 8.49 -37.89
CA ASN A 36 -6.29 7.50 -37.23
C ASN A 36 -6.81 7.18 -35.82
N ASN A 37 -7.13 8.21 -35.03
CA ASN A 37 -7.69 8.06 -33.69
C ASN A 37 -8.95 7.18 -33.70
N ALA A 38 -9.88 7.47 -34.61
CA ALA A 38 -11.15 6.75 -34.73
C ALA A 38 -10.96 5.30 -35.18
N ASN A 39 -10.08 5.03 -36.15
CA ASN A 39 -9.81 3.67 -36.61
C ASN A 39 -9.14 2.82 -35.54
N ASP A 40 -8.12 3.35 -34.88
CA ASP A 40 -7.39 2.63 -33.84
C ASP A 40 -8.32 2.37 -32.61
N LEU A 41 -9.24 3.30 -32.31
CA LEU A 41 -10.24 3.13 -31.24
C LEU A 41 -11.30 2.10 -31.61
N ARG A 42 -11.80 2.13 -32.86
CA ARG A 42 -12.72 1.10 -33.39
C ARG A 42 -12.12 -0.29 -33.20
N ASP A 43 -10.86 -0.47 -33.60
CA ASP A 43 -10.19 -1.76 -33.53
C ASP A 43 -9.98 -2.21 -32.09
N SER A 44 -9.70 -1.27 -31.18
CA SER A 44 -9.59 -1.53 -29.75
C SER A 44 -10.92 -1.92 -29.11
N LEU A 45 -12.01 -1.22 -29.43
CA LEU A 45 -13.35 -1.52 -28.91
C LEU A 45 -13.91 -2.84 -29.46
N LYS A 46 -13.65 -3.17 -30.73
CA LYS A 46 -14.00 -4.48 -31.31
C LYS A 46 -13.33 -5.64 -30.57
N LYS A 47 -12.07 -5.48 -30.13
CA LYS A 47 -11.36 -6.50 -29.33
C LYS A 47 -12.03 -6.81 -27.99
N ILE A 48 -12.87 -5.90 -27.47
CA ILE A 48 -13.56 -6.05 -26.19
C ILE A 48 -15.09 -6.16 -26.37
N ASN A 49 -15.51 -6.65 -27.54
CA ASN A 49 -16.87 -7.02 -27.91
C ASN A 49 -17.87 -5.86 -27.99
N PHE A 50 -17.43 -4.67 -28.41
CA PHE A 50 -18.36 -3.63 -28.86
C PHE A 50 -18.83 -3.89 -30.30
N ASP A 51 -20.12 -3.70 -30.53
CA ASP A 51 -20.66 -3.46 -31.87
C ASP A 51 -20.40 -1.98 -32.22
N VAL A 52 -19.41 -1.75 -33.08
CA VAL A 52 -18.90 -0.41 -33.39
C VAL A 52 -19.38 0.06 -34.76
N LYS A 53 -20.21 1.10 -34.78
CA LYS A 53 -20.54 1.89 -35.97
C LYS A 53 -19.56 3.04 -36.10
N THR A 54 -18.79 3.08 -37.19
CA THR A 54 -17.84 4.17 -37.47
C THR A 54 -18.33 4.97 -38.67
N ALA A 55 -18.27 6.29 -38.60
CA ALA A 55 -18.64 7.18 -39.68
C ALA A 55 -17.65 8.36 -39.77
N ASN A 56 -17.11 8.61 -40.96
CA ASN A 56 -16.02 9.55 -41.16
C ASN A 56 -16.44 10.68 -42.10
N ASN A 57 -15.99 11.90 -41.80
CA ASN A 57 -16.16 13.10 -42.61
C ASN A 57 -17.63 13.37 -42.98
N LEU A 58 -18.47 13.52 -41.95
CA LEU A 58 -19.90 13.69 -42.10
C LEU A 58 -20.30 15.16 -42.16
N THR A 59 -21.25 15.46 -43.06
CA THR A 59 -22.01 16.72 -43.06
C THR A 59 -22.95 16.81 -41.86
N LYS A 60 -23.51 17.98 -41.55
CA LYS A 60 -24.50 18.12 -40.45
C LYS A 60 -25.66 17.13 -40.60
N LYS A 61 -26.20 17.02 -41.82
CA LYS A 61 -27.34 16.13 -42.11
C LYS A 61 -26.99 14.69 -41.82
N GLU A 62 -25.81 14.25 -42.26
CA GLU A 62 -25.34 12.89 -42.05
C GLU A 62 -25.02 12.61 -40.57
N MET A 63 -24.34 13.53 -39.86
CA MET A 63 -24.10 13.40 -38.42
C MET A 63 -25.42 13.23 -37.66
N THR A 64 -26.40 14.08 -37.96
CA THR A 64 -27.72 14.04 -37.33
C THR A 64 -28.42 12.70 -37.62
N SER A 65 -28.40 12.24 -38.88
CA SER A 65 -28.96 10.94 -39.25
C SER A 65 -28.27 9.79 -38.51
N GLN A 66 -26.93 9.77 -38.45
CA GLN A 66 -26.18 8.72 -37.77
C GLN A 66 -26.48 8.64 -36.27
N ILE A 67 -26.63 9.80 -35.61
CA ILE A 67 -27.02 9.88 -34.19
C ILE A 67 -28.45 9.38 -34.00
N ILE A 68 -29.37 9.74 -34.89
CA ILE A 68 -30.76 9.27 -34.85
C ILE A 68 -30.81 7.76 -35.03
N ASP A 69 -30.23 7.23 -36.09
CA ASP A 69 -30.22 5.79 -36.39
C ASP A 69 -29.58 5.01 -35.25
N PHE A 70 -28.47 5.48 -34.70
CA PHE A 70 -27.81 4.82 -33.57
C PHE A 70 -28.65 4.88 -32.29
N SER A 71 -29.35 6.00 -32.04
CA SER A 71 -30.24 6.12 -30.88
C SER A 71 -31.39 5.10 -30.90
N GLU A 72 -31.85 4.71 -32.08
CA GLU A 72 -32.91 3.71 -32.27
C GLU A 72 -32.41 2.27 -32.04
N LEU A 73 -31.09 2.05 -32.13
CA LEU A 73 -30.48 0.76 -31.81
C LEU A 73 -30.39 0.51 -30.30
N ILE A 74 -30.39 1.56 -29.47
CA ILE A 74 -30.16 1.48 -28.01
C ILE A 74 -31.40 0.91 -27.30
N LYS A 75 -31.19 -0.17 -26.54
CA LYS A 75 -32.19 -0.88 -25.72
C LYS A 75 -31.84 -0.78 -24.23
N ASN A 76 -32.82 -1.08 -23.38
CA ASN A 76 -32.62 -1.15 -21.92
C ASN A 76 -31.49 -2.12 -21.57
N GLY A 77 -30.60 -1.70 -20.67
CA GLY A 77 -29.44 -2.50 -20.25
C GLY A 77 -28.23 -2.48 -21.19
N ASP A 78 -28.26 -1.76 -22.32
CA ASP A 78 -27.08 -1.59 -23.17
C ASP A 78 -26.01 -0.74 -22.47
N LEU A 79 -24.74 -1.04 -22.76
CA LEU A 79 -23.60 -0.15 -22.51
C LEU A 79 -23.29 0.61 -23.79
N VAL A 80 -23.46 1.93 -23.77
CA VAL A 80 -23.35 2.77 -24.96
C VAL A 80 -22.11 3.64 -24.87
N LEU A 81 -21.32 3.70 -25.94
CA LEU A 81 -20.18 4.61 -26.07
C LEU A 81 -20.36 5.51 -27.30
N PHE A 82 -20.37 6.82 -27.10
CA PHE A 82 -20.30 7.81 -28.16
C PHE A 82 -18.92 8.45 -28.16
N TYR A 83 -18.20 8.36 -29.27
CA TYR A 83 -16.92 9.02 -29.47
C TYR A 83 -17.00 9.97 -30.65
N PHE A 84 -16.60 11.21 -30.43
CA PHE A 84 -16.40 12.18 -31.50
C PHE A 84 -14.95 12.68 -31.51
N CYS A 85 -14.33 12.70 -32.68
CA CYS A 85 -13.02 13.33 -32.89
C CYS A 85 -13.07 14.31 -34.06
N GLY A 86 -12.69 15.55 -33.81
CA GLY A 86 -12.73 16.63 -34.79
C GLY A 86 -12.82 17.99 -34.11
N HIS A 87 -13.18 19.01 -34.87
CA HIS A 87 -13.42 20.33 -34.34
C HIS A 87 -14.73 20.41 -33.55
N GLY A 88 -14.65 21.12 -32.43
CA GLY A 88 -15.81 21.55 -31.64
C GLY A 88 -15.65 23.01 -31.26
N CYS A 89 -16.77 23.66 -30.95
CA CYS A 89 -16.78 25.03 -30.46
C CYS A 89 -17.86 25.22 -29.39
N GLN A 90 -17.73 26.33 -28.68
CA GLN A 90 -18.72 26.79 -27.71
C GLN A 90 -19.34 28.10 -28.20
N LEU A 91 -20.67 28.19 -28.12
CA LEU A 91 -21.44 29.39 -28.40
C LEU A 91 -22.58 29.51 -27.39
N ASN A 92 -22.74 30.68 -26.77
CA ASN A 92 -23.83 30.96 -25.82
C ASN A 92 -23.99 29.91 -24.70
N GLY A 93 -22.88 29.38 -24.19
CA GLY A 93 -22.88 28.37 -23.12
C GLY A 93 -23.24 26.94 -23.57
N LYS A 94 -23.35 26.70 -24.87
CA LYS A 94 -23.65 25.38 -25.46
C LYS A 94 -22.49 24.88 -26.30
N ASN A 95 -22.35 23.57 -26.35
CA ASN A 95 -21.30 22.90 -27.08
C ASN A 95 -21.79 22.41 -28.45
N TYR A 96 -20.95 22.57 -29.47
CA TYR A 96 -21.25 22.18 -30.84
C TYR A 96 -20.11 21.38 -31.46
N LEU A 97 -20.47 20.33 -32.20
CA LEU A 97 -19.56 19.53 -33.02
C LEU A 97 -19.62 20.04 -34.46
N ILE A 98 -18.46 20.29 -35.06
CA ILE A 98 -18.37 20.88 -36.40
C ILE A 98 -18.37 19.77 -37.47
N PRO A 99 -19.30 19.82 -38.44
CA PRO A 99 -19.35 18.90 -39.56
C PRO A 99 -18.32 19.26 -40.63
N VAL A 100 -18.05 18.37 -41.60
CA VAL A 100 -17.03 18.66 -42.63
C VAL A 100 -17.47 19.68 -43.68
N ASP A 101 -18.77 19.95 -43.83
CA ASP A 101 -19.32 21.03 -44.65
C ASP A 101 -19.21 22.41 -43.97
N ASP A 102 -18.12 22.65 -43.22
CA ASP A 102 -17.85 23.84 -42.42
C ASP A 102 -17.76 25.16 -43.21
N ALA A 103 -17.73 25.08 -44.54
CA ALA A 103 -17.88 26.22 -45.44
C ALA A 103 -19.24 26.92 -45.31
N THR A 104 -20.28 26.22 -44.83
CA THR A 104 -21.59 26.83 -44.53
C THR A 104 -21.58 27.63 -43.22
N ILE A 105 -20.55 27.47 -42.38
CA ILE A 105 -20.43 28.18 -41.10
C ILE A 105 -19.54 29.40 -41.29
N GLN A 106 -20.15 30.58 -41.47
CA GLN A 106 -19.46 31.84 -41.71
C GLN A 106 -19.62 32.84 -40.56
N THR A 107 -20.71 32.72 -39.81
CA THR A 107 -21.08 33.56 -38.67
C THR A 107 -21.30 32.73 -37.40
N ASP A 108 -21.48 33.41 -36.28
CA ASP A 108 -21.88 32.78 -35.01
C ASP A 108 -23.27 32.13 -35.11
N ARG A 109 -24.24 32.79 -35.74
CA ARG A 109 -25.59 32.24 -35.97
C ARG A 109 -25.55 30.96 -36.79
N ASP A 110 -24.66 30.89 -37.77
CA ASP A 110 -24.47 29.68 -38.58
C ASP A 110 -24.00 28.48 -37.76
N VAL A 111 -23.35 28.68 -36.60
CA VAL A 111 -22.99 27.57 -35.71
C VAL A 111 -24.26 26.90 -35.17
N GLU A 112 -25.24 27.68 -34.72
CA GLU A 112 -26.50 27.14 -34.20
C GLU A 112 -27.26 26.38 -35.32
N ASP A 113 -27.26 26.94 -36.53
CA ASP A 113 -28.01 26.44 -37.68
C ASP A 113 -27.32 25.32 -38.46
N PHE A 114 -25.99 25.22 -38.43
CA PHE A 114 -25.22 24.28 -39.26
C PHE A 114 -24.21 23.42 -38.49
N ALA A 115 -24.04 23.57 -37.18
CA ALA A 115 -23.32 22.59 -36.36
C ALA A 115 -24.27 21.61 -35.63
N VAL A 116 -23.71 20.61 -34.94
CA VAL A 116 -24.46 19.62 -34.16
C VAL A 116 -24.33 19.90 -32.67
N ASN A 117 -25.45 20.20 -32.00
CA ASN A 117 -25.46 20.50 -30.58
C ASN A 117 -25.19 19.24 -29.70
N VAL A 118 -24.21 19.34 -28.80
CA VAL A 118 -23.75 18.23 -27.95
C VAL A 118 -24.80 17.88 -26.90
N GLU A 119 -25.42 18.86 -26.25
CA GLU A 119 -26.42 18.62 -25.19
C GLU A 119 -27.66 17.89 -25.75
N ARG A 120 -28.08 18.24 -26.97
CA ARG A 120 -29.15 17.54 -27.70
C ARG A 120 -28.74 16.12 -28.05
N THR A 121 -27.48 15.91 -28.44
CA THR A 121 -26.92 14.56 -28.71
C THR A 121 -26.94 13.72 -27.44
N ILE A 122 -26.48 14.26 -26.31
CA ILE A 122 -26.52 13.60 -25.00
C ILE A 122 -27.97 13.24 -24.63
N THR A 123 -28.89 14.20 -24.72
CA THR A 123 -30.31 13.97 -24.41
C THR A 123 -30.92 12.87 -25.28
N ARG A 124 -30.58 12.86 -26.58
CA ARG A 124 -31.09 11.86 -27.54
C ARG A 124 -30.55 10.47 -27.25
N LEU A 125 -29.26 10.32 -26.95
CA LEU A 125 -28.61 9.04 -26.67
C LEU A 125 -28.90 8.50 -25.27
N LEU A 126 -29.28 9.36 -24.32
CA LEU A 126 -29.83 8.95 -23.03
C LEU A 126 -31.29 8.49 -23.15
N GLY A 127 -32.05 9.08 -24.09
CA GLY A 127 -33.39 8.60 -24.47
C GLY A 127 -34.36 8.39 -23.30
N ARG A 128 -35.42 7.59 -23.51
CA ARG A 128 -36.37 7.16 -22.47
C ARG A 128 -36.00 5.81 -21.83
N ASN A 129 -34.96 5.16 -22.34
CA ASN A 129 -34.57 3.80 -21.98
C ASN A 129 -33.56 3.85 -20.83
N SER A 130 -33.71 2.98 -19.84
CA SER A 130 -32.72 2.82 -18.76
C SER A 130 -31.52 2.04 -19.30
N SER A 131 -30.64 2.70 -20.06
CA SER A 131 -29.34 2.14 -20.42
C SER A 131 -28.56 1.82 -19.14
N TYR A 132 -27.70 0.78 -19.21
CA TYR A 132 -26.83 0.42 -18.09
C TYR A 132 -25.82 1.55 -17.82
N ALA A 133 -25.26 2.12 -18.88
CA ALA A 133 -24.49 3.37 -18.85
C ALA A 133 -24.31 3.93 -20.25
N THR A 134 -24.19 5.25 -20.37
CA THR A 134 -23.84 5.93 -21.62
C THR A 134 -22.59 6.79 -21.43
N ILE A 135 -21.53 6.45 -22.15
CA ILE A 135 -20.21 7.08 -22.06
C ILE A 135 -20.02 7.98 -23.29
N PHE A 136 -19.75 9.26 -23.08
CA PHE A 136 -19.43 10.23 -24.12
C PHE A 136 -17.96 10.60 -24.02
N ILE A 137 -17.22 10.47 -25.10
CA ILE A 137 -15.82 10.89 -25.21
C ILE A 137 -15.72 11.91 -26.36
N LEU A 138 -15.39 13.15 -26.01
CA LEU A 138 -15.34 14.28 -26.94
C LEU A 138 -13.88 14.74 -27.12
N ASP A 139 -13.27 14.27 -28.20
CA ASP A 139 -11.87 14.54 -28.58
C ASP A 139 -11.79 15.77 -29.50
N CYS A 140 -12.04 16.95 -28.90
CA CYS A 140 -12.09 18.26 -29.56
C CYS A 140 -10.95 19.19 -29.10
N CYS A 141 -9.71 18.69 -29.02
CA CYS A 141 -8.57 19.42 -28.47
C CYS A 141 -8.13 20.64 -29.30
N VAL A 142 -8.57 20.76 -30.55
CA VAL A 142 -8.21 21.87 -31.45
C VAL A 142 -9.42 22.79 -31.65
N PRO A 143 -9.30 24.08 -31.29
CA PRO A 143 -10.39 25.04 -31.47
C PRO A 143 -10.71 25.23 -32.96
N TYR A 144 -11.95 25.57 -33.27
CA TYR A 144 -12.42 25.79 -34.63
C TYR A 144 -12.25 27.24 -35.08
N THR A 145 -11.36 27.54 -36.03
CA THR A 145 -11.16 28.93 -36.43
C THR A 145 -12.25 29.41 -37.40
N LEU A 146 -13.04 30.40 -36.97
CA LEU A 146 -13.96 31.16 -37.83
C LEU A 146 -13.26 32.40 -38.39
N VAL A 147 -12.78 32.30 -39.64
CA VAL A 147 -12.21 33.43 -40.38
C VAL A 147 -13.31 34.16 -41.15
N ASN A 148 -13.54 35.43 -40.85
CA ASN A 148 -14.39 36.30 -41.68
C ASN A 148 -13.55 36.90 -42.83
N PRO A 149 -13.89 36.70 -44.11
CA PRO A 149 -13.13 37.28 -45.23
C PRO A 149 -13.13 38.81 -45.29
N SER A 150 -14.11 39.46 -44.66
CA SER A 150 -14.38 40.90 -44.73
C SER A 150 -13.95 41.68 -43.49
N ARG A 151 -13.39 41.02 -42.46
CA ARG A 151 -12.86 41.66 -41.25
C ARG A 151 -11.54 41.01 -40.84
N SER A 152 -10.54 41.83 -40.54
CA SER A 152 -9.22 41.43 -40.07
C SER A 152 -9.19 40.89 -38.62
N THR A 153 -10.35 40.73 -37.98
CA THR A 153 -10.49 40.18 -36.62
C THR A 153 -11.43 38.97 -36.61
N PRO A 154 -11.06 37.86 -35.92
CA PRO A 154 -11.94 36.69 -35.75
C PRO A 154 -13.23 37.09 -35.03
N ILE A 155 -14.39 36.66 -35.53
CA ILE A 155 -15.71 37.00 -34.95
C ILE A 155 -16.09 36.06 -33.79
N VAL A 156 -15.46 34.88 -33.71
CA VAL A 156 -15.66 33.91 -32.63
C VAL A 156 -14.30 33.36 -32.24
N GLU A 157 -13.83 33.67 -31.03
CA GLU A 157 -12.84 32.82 -30.37
C GLU A 157 -13.55 31.50 -30.06
N ALA A 158 -13.50 30.53 -30.98
CA ALA A 158 -14.07 29.22 -30.73
C ALA A 158 -13.24 28.55 -29.63
N LYS A 159 -13.67 28.74 -28.38
CA LYS A 159 -13.08 28.07 -27.24
C LYS A 159 -13.32 26.57 -27.38
N SER A 160 -12.44 25.78 -26.77
CA SER A 160 -12.72 24.37 -26.53
C SER A 160 -14.05 24.20 -25.80
N LEU A 161 -14.65 23.02 -25.93
CA LEU A 161 -15.95 22.71 -25.33
C LEU A 161 -15.98 23.08 -23.83
N CYS A 162 -17.07 23.69 -23.38
CA CYS A 162 -17.28 24.03 -21.97
C CYS A 162 -17.84 22.86 -21.17
N GLU A 163 -17.68 22.93 -19.85
CA GLU A 163 -18.32 22.00 -18.92
C GLU A 163 -19.84 22.00 -19.09
N ILE A 164 -20.46 20.82 -18.96
CA ILE A 164 -21.92 20.61 -19.05
C ILE A 164 -22.41 20.06 -17.71
N GLN A 165 -23.64 20.37 -17.33
CA GLN A 165 -24.24 19.76 -16.13
C GLN A 165 -24.28 18.21 -16.23
N SER A 166 -23.95 17.55 -15.12
CA SER A 166 -24.03 16.08 -15.00
C SER A 166 -25.45 15.58 -15.29
N ARG A 167 -25.55 14.43 -15.98
CA ARG A 167 -26.80 13.77 -16.36
C ARG A 167 -26.80 12.35 -15.78
N PRO A 168 -27.86 11.93 -15.05
CA PRO A 168 -27.95 10.56 -14.53
C PRO A 168 -27.77 9.51 -15.63
N GLY A 169 -26.93 8.50 -15.37
CA GLY A 169 -26.61 7.44 -16.32
C GLY A 169 -25.58 7.82 -17.39
N ALA A 170 -25.06 9.06 -17.38
CA ALA A 170 -24.05 9.53 -18.32
C ALA A 170 -22.67 9.68 -17.66
N LEU A 171 -21.62 9.35 -18.42
CA LEU A 171 -20.24 9.71 -18.12
C LEU A 171 -19.71 10.51 -19.30
N ILE A 172 -19.26 11.76 -19.08
CA ILE A 172 -18.83 12.65 -20.15
C ILE A 172 -17.36 12.99 -19.96
N GLN A 173 -16.53 12.62 -20.92
CA GLN A 173 -15.09 12.88 -20.95
C GLN A 173 -14.74 13.84 -22.07
N PHE A 174 -14.15 14.98 -21.73
CA PHE A 174 -13.53 15.91 -22.67
C PHE A 174 -12.03 15.66 -22.73
N ALA A 175 -11.47 15.60 -23.93
CA ALA A 175 -10.04 15.40 -24.12
C ALA A 175 -9.19 16.64 -23.71
N CYS A 176 -9.81 17.83 -23.65
CA CYS A 176 -9.19 19.06 -23.17
C CYS A 176 -10.20 19.90 -22.37
N ALA A 177 -9.76 20.51 -21.27
CA ALA A 177 -10.54 21.48 -20.52
C ALA A 177 -10.66 22.80 -21.29
N SER A 178 -11.79 23.51 -21.09
CA SER A 178 -12.20 24.70 -21.85
C SER A 178 -11.19 25.86 -21.89
N SER A 179 -10.19 25.88 -21.00
CA SER A 179 -9.18 26.93 -20.85
C SER A 179 -7.79 26.60 -21.40
N GLN A 180 -7.58 25.40 -21.95
CA GLN A 180 -6.23 24.90 -22.29
C GLN A 180 -6.09 24.39 -23.73
N ALA A 181 -6.94 24.85 -24.64
CA ALA A 181 -6.82 24.56 -26.07
C ALA A 181 -5.40 24.90 -26.55
N SER A 182 -4.65 23.90 -27.01
CA SER A 182 -3.25 24.10 -27.41
C SER A 182 -3.18 24.95 -28.66
N ASN A 183 -2.47 26.08 -28.61
CA ASN A 183 -2.02 26.81 -29.78
C ASN A 183 -1.03 25.94 -30.57
N GLY A 184 -1.55 25.16 -31.52
CA GLY A 184 -0.80 24.72 -32.71
C GLY A 184 0.33 23.71 -32.54
N VAL A 185 0.58 23.13 -31.36
CA VAL A 185 1.54 22.01 -31.27
C VAL A 185 0.87 20.76 -31.82
N GLN A 186 1.06 20.51 -33.13
CA GLN A 186 0.65 19.25 -33.73
C GLN A 186 1.37 18.11 -33.02
N PRO A 187 0.66 17.09 -32.50
CA PRO A 187 1.29 15.91 -31.95
C PRO A 187 2.19 15.29 -33.01
N THR A 188 3.49 15.16 -32.73
CA THR A 188 4.43 14.42 -33.57
C THR A 188 4.15 12.92 -33.40
N GLY A 189 3.10 12.42 -34.05
CA GLY A 189 2.66 11.05 -33.89
C GLY A 189 1.45 10.69 -34.74
N ARG A 190 1.16 9.39 -34.82
CA ARG A 190 0.03 8.84 -35.57
C ARG A 190 -1.33 9.28 -35.01
N ASN A 191 -1.44 9.34 -33.67
CA ASN A 191 -2.66 9.65 -32.92
C ASN A 191 -2.43 10.90 -32.04
N CYS A 192 -3.50 11.61 -31.70
CA CYS A 192 -3.42 12.71 -30.75
C CYS A 192 -3.04 12.20 -29.35
N LEU A 193 -2.53 13.08 -28.48
CA LEU A 193 -2.03 12.71 -27.16
C LEU A 193 -3.10 12.02 -26.30
N PHE A 194 -4.33 12.55 -26.30
CA PHE A 194 -5.44 11.93 -25.56
C PHE A 194 -5.76 10.53 -26.11
N SER A 195 -5.93 10.40 -27.42
CA SER A 195 -6.20 9.12 -28.08
C SER A 195 -5.07 8.10 -27.85
N LYS A 196 -3.80 8.51 -27.88
CA LYS A 196 -2.64 7.66 -27.54
C LYS A 196 -2.80 7.00 -26.17
N HIS A 197 -3.17 7.77 -25.14
CA HIS A 197 -3.35 7.24 -23.80
C HIS A 197 -4.67 6.51 -23.61
N LEU A 198 -5.74 6.94 -24.29
CA LEU A 198 -7.02 6.22 -24.30
C LEU A 198 -6.85 4.81 -24.84
N LEU A 199 -6.21 4.65 -26.00
CA LEU A 199 -5.98 3.34 -26.63
C LEU A 199 -5.20 2.37 -25.73
N ARG A 200 -4.23 2.88 -24.96
CA ARG A 200 -3.45 2.07 -24.00
C ARG A 200 -4.29 1.58 -22.82
N ASN A 201 -5.32 2.33 -22.43
CA ASN A 201 -6.07 2.06 -21.21
C ASN A 201 -7.47 1.46 -21.45
N ILE A 202 -8.11 1.73 -22.58
CA ILE A 202 -9.53 1.42 -22.80
C ILE A 202 -9.85 -0.08 -22.86
N ILE A 203 -8.87 -0.90 -23.25
CA ILE A 203 -9.01 -2.37 -23.30
C ILE A 203 -8.61 -3.05 -22.00
N ARG A 204 -8.24 -2.29 -20.95
CA ARG A 204 -7.83 -2.87 -19.68
C ARG A 204 -8.97 -3.67 -19.08
N GLU A 205 -8.68 -4.93 -18.85
CA GLU A 205 -9.67 -5.89 -18.38
C GLU A 205 -10.04 -5.64 -16.92
N ASN A 206 -11.30 -5.81 -16.53
CA ASN A 206 -11.81 -5.63 -15.16
C ASN A 206 -11.37 -4.33 -14.47
N THR A 207 -11.10 -3.27 -15.24
CA THR A 207 -10.85 -1.92 -14.72
C THR A 207 -12.11 -1.08 -14.86
N HIS A 208 -12.52 -0.42 -13.77
CA HIS A 208 -13.69 0.45 -13.78
C HIS A 208 -13.47 1.63 -14.74
N ILE A 209 -14.51 2.03 -15.48
CA ILE A 209 -14.38 3.09 -16.51
C ILE A 209 -13.83 4.40 -15.96
N THR A 210 -14.24 4.81 -14.76
CA THR A 210 -13.73 6.06 -14.16
C THR A 210 -12.23 5.99 -13.86
N THR A 211 -11.73 4.82 -13.46
CA THR A 211 -10.28 4.58 -13.26
C THR A 211 -9.55 4.62 -14.59
N VAL A 212 -10.09 3.97 -15.63
CA VAL A 212 -9.54 4.04 -17.01
C VAL A 212 -9.36 5.49 -17.44
N LEU A 213 -10.40 6.32 -17.28
CA LEU A 213 -10.37 7.72 -17.70
C LEU A 213 -9.47 8.60 -16.81
N GLN A 214 -9.40 8.32 -15.51
CA GLN A 214 -8.49 9.00 -14.60
C GLN A 214 -7.03 8.73 -14.97
N ASP A 215 -6.68 7.48 -15.28
CA ASP A 215 -5.33 7.12 -15.72
C ASP A 215 -5.00 7.77 -17.08
N VAL A 216 -5.97 7.89 -17.99
CA VAL A 216 -5.80 8.66 -19.24
C VAL A 216 -5.51 10.12 -18.93
N ALA A 217 -6.28 10.74 -18.03
CA ALA A 217 -6.08 12.15 -17.64
C ALA A 217 -4.70 12.39 -17.04
N ASP A 218 -4.25 11.52 -16.15
CA ASP A 218 -2.95 11.57 -15.50
C ASP A 218 -1.80 11.46 -16.50
N HIS A 219 -1.89 10.53 -17.44
CA HIS A 219 -0.86 10.35 -18.46
C HIS A 219 -0.79 11.55 -19.41
N VAL A 220 -1.94 12.07 -19.87
CA VAL A 220 -2.01 13.27 -20.71
C VAL A 220 -1.37 14.47 -19.99
N TYR A 221 -1.73 14.68 -18.72
CA TYR A 221 -1.18 15.78 -17.93
C TYR A 221 0.34 15.68 -17.79
N ARG A 222 0.87 14.49 -17.49
CA ARG A 222 2.32 14.28 -17.35
C ARG A 222 3.07 14.46 -18.67
N GLU A 223 2.61 13.83 -19.76
CA GLU A 223 3.31 13.88 -21.06
C GLU A 223 3.21 15.27 -21.71
N SER A 224 2.17 16.05 -21.42
CA SER A 224 2.06 17.45 -21.83
C SER A 224 2.93 18.43 -21.03
N ASN A 225 3.82 17.98 -20.15
CA ASN A 225 4.53 18.86 -19.20
C ASN A 225 3.56 19.71 -18.34
N ARG A 226 2.46 19.08 -17.91
CA ARG A 226 1.42 19.68 -17.03
C ARG A 226 0.61 20.81 -17.66
N THR A 227 0.54 20.89 -19.00
CA THR A 227 -0.22 21.94 -19.71
C THR A 227 -1.59 21.51 -20.18
N ASN A 228 -1.81 20.22 -20.49
CA ASN A 228 -3.11 19.70 -20.94
C ASN A 228 -3.84 18.99 -19.81
N LYS A 229 -5.00 19.51 -19.41
CA LYS A 229 -5.92 18.85 -18.49
C LYS A 229 -7.14 18.33 -19.25
N THR A 230 -7.57 17.12 -18.91
CA THR A 230 -8.85 16.57 -19.37
C THR A 230 -9.94 16.87 -18.35
N LEU A 231 -11.22 16.77 -18.73
CA LEU A 231 -12.35 16.98 -17.83
C LEU A 231 -13.30 15.78 -17.90
N CYS A 232 -13.65 15.22 -16.74
CA CYS A 232 -14.60 14.12 -16.63
C CYS A 232 -15.79 14.54 -15.76
N ILE A 233 -17.00 14.35 -16.27
CA ILE A 233 -18.26 14.65 -15.60
C ILE A 233 -18.98 13.33 -15.37
N ASN A 234 -19.12 12.94 -14.11
CA ASN A 234 -19.68 11.65 -13.73
C ASN A 234 -21.13 11.79 -13.23
N GLY A 235 -22.07 11.23 -13.98
CA GLY A 235 -23.47 11.07 -13.60
C GLY A 235 -23.89 9.61 -13.44
N LEU A 236 -22.93 8.67 -13.40
CA LEU A 236 -23.21 7.25 -13.19
C LEU A 236 -23.64 6.97 -11.75
N ASN A 237 -24.45 5.92 -11.56
CA ASN A 237 -24.86 5.48 -10.23
C ASN A 237 -23.67 4.82 -9.49
N LEU A 238 -23.33 5.33 -8.30
CA LEU A 238 -22.20 4.84 -7.48
C LEU A 238 -22.31 3.36 -7.06
N LYS A 239 -23.50 2.75 -7.16
CA LYS A 239 -23.70 1.33 -6.84
C LYS A 239 -23.30 0.37 -7.98
N GLU A 240 -23.21 0.86 -9.21
CA GLU A 240 -22.99 0.01 -10.39
C GLU A 240 -21.53 0.12 -10.87
N GLN A 241 -20.85 -1.02 -10.95
CA GLN A 241 -19.47 -1.08 -11.43
C GLN A 241 -19.45 -1.29 -12.94
N ILE A 242 -19.08 -0.26 -13.70
CA ILE A 242 -19.08 -0.29 -15.17
C ILE A 242 -17.68 -0.65 -15.69
N TYR A 243 -17.60 -1.75 -16.43
CA TYR A 243 -16.37 -2.29 -17.02
C TYR A 243 -16.52 -2.37 -18.54
N LEU A 244 -15.60 -1.75 -19.28
CA LEU A 244 -15.59 -1.87 -20.75
C LEU A 244 -15.13 -3.25 -21.21
N ASN A 245 -14.14 -3.83 -20.53
CA ASN A 245 -13.60 -5.15 -20.84
C ASN A 245 -13.71 -6.05 -19.59
N LYS A 246 -14.90 -6.58 -19.32
CA LYS A 246 -15.08 -7.56 -18.24
C LYS A 246 -14.66 -8.94 -18.74
N LEU A 247 -13.63 -9.53 -18.14
CA LEU A 247 -13.31 -10.93 -18.38
C LEU A 247 -14.41 -11.79 -17.77
N ILE A 248 -15.19 -12.44 -18.62
CA ILE A 248 -16.06 -13.54 -18.23
C ILE A 248 -15.18 -14.79 -18.31
N VAL A 249 -14.67 -15.23 -17.16
CA VAL A 249 -14.06 -16.56 -17.07
C VAL A 249 -15.20 -17.55 -17.29
N PRO A 250 -15.15 -18.44 -18.31
CA PRO A 250 -16.24 -19.36 -18.58
C PRO A 250 -16.44 -20.25 -17.35
N VAL A 251 -17.58 -20.06 -16.69
CA VAL A 251 -18.05 -21.00 -15.67
C VAL A 251 -18.55 -22.20 -16.44
N VAL A 252 -17.69 -23.21 -16.59
CA VAL A 252 -18.18 -24.57 -16.72
C VAL A 252 -18.95 -24.83 -15.43
N GLU A 253 -20.23 -25.17 -15.51
CA GLU A 253 -20.96 -25.76 -14.38
C GLU A 253 -20.32 -27.13 -14.05
N LYS A 254 -19.16 -27.06 -13.42
CA LYS A 254 -18.71 -28.02 -12.44
C LYS A 254 -19.06 -27.42 -11.10
N ASP A 255 -19.49 -28.28 -10.19
CA ASP A 255 -19.62 -28.04 -8.77
C ASP A 255 -18.65 -26.92 -8.30
N THR A 256 -19.21 -25.74 -8.00
CA THR A 256 -18.44 -24.52 -7.66
C THR A 256 -17.94 -24.53 -6.23
N SER A 257 -18.12 -25.64 -5.51
CA SER A 257 -17.59 -25.80 -4.17
C SER A 257 -16.07 -25.99 -4.22
N LEU A 258 -15.34 -25.10 -3.56
CA LEU A 258 -13.90 -25.26 -3.33
C LEU A 258 -13.66 -26.51 -2.47
N HIS A 259 -13.20 -27.60 -3.07
CA HIS A 259 -12.79 -28.78 -2.31
C HIS A 259 -11.30 -28.74 -2.01
N THR A 260 -10.94 -29.05 -0.77
CA THR A 260 -9.55 -29.08 -0.30
C THR A 260 -8.66 -29.97 -1.17
N LYS A 261 -9.19 -31.13 -1.60
CA LYS A 261 -8.49 -32.10 -2.47
C LYS A 261 -8.01 -31.53 -3.80
N ASP A 262 -8.69 -30.50 -4.34
CA ASP A 262 -8.37 -29.94 -5.65
C ASP A 262 -7.09 -29.09 -5.62
N PHE A 263 -6.64 -28.70 -4.41
CA PHE A 263 -5.48 -27.85 -4.19
C PHE A 263 -4.37 -28.55 -3.39
N LEU A 264 -4.55 -29.80 -2.98
CA LEU A 264 -3.56 -30.54 -2.21
C LEU A 264 -2.26 -30.71 -3.02
N SER A 265 -1.18 -30.14 -2.50
CA SER A 265 0.17 -30.28 -3.03
C SER A 265 0.83 -31.55 -2.50
N GLN A 266 1.46 -32.31 -3.40
CA GLN A 266 2.28 -33.47 -3.02
C GLN A 266 3.67 -33.09 -2.52
N GLN A 267 4.05 -31.80 -2.58
CA GLN A 267 5.36 -31.35 -2.12
C GLN A 267 5.37 -31.14 -0.59
N PRO A 268 6.26 -31.82 0.15
CA PRO A 268 6.38 -31.63 1.58
C PRO A 268 6.95 -30.25 1.92
N LEU A 269 6.64 -29.74 3.12
CA LEU A 269 7.28 -28.55 3.67
C LEU A 269 8.79 -28.77 3.82
N ARG A 270 9.58 -27.74 3.51
CA ARG A 270 11.01 -27.73 3.83
C ARG A 270 11.20 -27.73 5.35
N SER A 271 12.34 -28.25 5.80
CA SER A 271 12.66 -28.37 7.23
C SER A 271 12.58 -27.03 7.97
N GLU A 272 13.07 -25.96 7.37
CA GLU A 272 13.04 -24.60 7.95
C GLU A 272 11.61 -24.05 8.05
N GLU A 273 10.78 -24.34 7.04
CA GLU A 273 9.35 -23.96 7.08
C GLU A 273 8.59 -24.72 8.14
N LYS A 274 8.88 -26.02 8.30
CA LYS A 274 8.27 -26.86 9.32
C LYS A 274 8.59 -26.32 10.71
N ILE A 275 9.87 -26.10 11.03
CA ILE A 275 10.29 -25.54 12.32
C ILE A 275 9.60 -24.19 12.57
N TYR A 276 9.62 -23.30 11.58
CA TYR A 276 9.01 -22.00 11.69
C TYR A 276 7.49 -22.04 11.98
N TYR A 277 6.76 -22.92 11.30
CA TYR A 277 5.31 -23.03 11.51
C TYR A 277 4.96 -23.73 12.82
N GLU A 278 5.74 -24.69 13.29
CA GLU A 278 5.58 -25.27 14.62
C GLU A 278 5.79 -24.21 15.71
N GLU A 279 6.81 -23.35 15.59
CA GLU A 279 7.01 -22.23 16.53
C GLU A 279 5.85 -21.21 16.50
N CYS A 280 5.33 -20.90 15.31
CA CYS A 280 4.15 -20.03 15.17
C CYS A 280 2.90 -20.66 15.78
N LYS A 281 2.76 -21.98 15.65
CA LYS A 281 1.65 -22.75 16.20
C LYS A 281 1.74 -22.84 17.72
N GLU A 282 2.92 -23.06 18.27
CA GLU A 282 3.16 -22.99 19.70
C GLU A 282 2.83 -21.59 20.24
N TYR A 283 3.26 -20.52 19.57
CA TYR A 283 2.87 -19.16 19.91
C TYR A 283 1.34 -18.97 19.92
N TYR A 284 0.64 -19.49 18.92
CA TYR A 284 -0.82 -19.43 18.85
C TYR A 284 -1.48 -20.19 20.00
N HIS A 285 -1.00 -21.39 20.34
CA HIS A 285 -1.52 -22.15 21.49
C HIS A 285 -1.28 -21.44 22.82
N LEU A 286 -0.13 -20.78 22.96
CA LEU A 286 0.19 -20.01 24.15
C LEU A 286 -0.65 -18.74 24.24
N THR A 287 -0.82 -17.99 23.16
CA THR A 287 -1.45 -16.65 23.21
C THR A 287 -2.94 -16.64 22.88
N GLY A 288 -3.45 -17.69 22.22
CA GLY A 288 -4.76 -17.69 21.58
C GLY A 288 -4.85 -16.74 20.39
N GLN A 289 -3.73 -16.24 19.86
CA GLN A 289 -3.69 -15.20 18.82
C GLN A 289 -2.82 -15.63 17.64
N PRO A 290 -3.25 -15.40 16.38
CA PRO A 290 -2.41 -15.66 15.22
C PRO A 290 -1.22 -14.70 15.16
N LEU A 291 -0.09 -15.22 14.68
CA LEU A 291 1.03 -14.39 14.24
C LEU A 291 0.76 -13.87 12.83
N ILE A 292 0.66 -12.55 12.67
CA ILE A 292 0.46 -11.88 11.37
C ILE A 292 1.76 -11.16 10.98
N SER A 293 2.31 -11.49 9.81
CA SER A 293 3.57 -10.94 9.27
C SER A 293 3.34 -10.21 7.95
N ILE A 294 3.85 -8.98 7.85
CA ILE A 294 3.75 -8.12 6.67
C ILE A 294 5.13 -7.50 6.44
N PRO A 295 5.79 -7.73 5.30
CA PRO A 295 7.16 -7.28 5.08
C PRO A 295 7.23 -5.75 4.85
N GLU A 296 8.38 -5.14 5.17
CA GLU A 296 8.58 -3.68 5.03
C GLU A 296 8.39 -3.19 3.59
N GLU A 297 8.67 -4.03 2.60
CA GLU A 297 8.47 -3.75 1.16
C GLU A 297 7.03 -3.31 0.84
N VAL A 298 6.05 -3.69 1.67
CA VAL A 298 4.66 -3.21 1.58
C VAL A 298 4.54 -1.74 1.98
N PHE A 299 5.31 -1.32 2.99
CA PHE A 299 5.25 0.01 3.60
C PHE A 299 6.19 1.00 2.94
N ASP A 300 7.35 0.55 2.48
CA ASP A 300 8.31 1.32 1.71
C ASP A 300 7.70 1.76 0.38
N ASN A 301 7.78 3.04 0.04
CA ASN A 301 7.23 3.57 -1.21
C ASN A 301 8.19 3.42 -2.40
N SER A 302 9.47 3.07 -2.16
CA SER A 302 10.50 2.97 -3.21
C SER A 302 10.57 1.60 -3.89
N THR A 303 10.13 0.53 -3.21
CA THR A 303 10.10 -0.83 -3.77
C THR A 303 8.88 -1.06 -4.67
N GLU A 304 8.95 -1.86 -5.72
CA GLU A 304 7.76 -2.29 -6.47
C GLU A 304 7.16 -3.59 -5.92
N LEU A 305 5.84 -3.64 -5.75
CA LEU A 305 5.13 -4.85 -5.35
C LEU A 305 4.54 -5.55 -6.59
N THR A 306 5.26 -6.54 -7.11
CA THR A 306 4.83 -7.27 -8.32
C THR A 306 3.62 -8.17 -8.05
N THR A 307 3.56 -8.80 -6.87
CA THR A 307 2.46 -9.70 -6.46
C THR A 307 1.98 -9.40 -5.04
N SER A 308 0.67 -9.56 -4.81
CA SER A 308 0.06 -9.52 -3.48
C SER A 308 -0.37 -10.93 -3.11
N SER A 309 0.56 -11.67 -2.50
CA SER A 309 0.30 -13.03 -2.07
C SER A 309 -0.02 -13.05 -0.57
N MET A 310 -0.80 -14.03 -0.16
CA MET A 310 -1.12 -14.32 1.22
C MET A 310 -0.82 -15.79 1.50
N LYS A 311 -0.19 -16.08 2.63
CA LYS A 311 0.00 -17.45 3.11
C LYS A 311 -0.69 -17.57 4.47
N ILE A 312 -1.74 -18.38 4.55
CA ILE A 312 -2.56 -18.56 5.76
C ILE A 312 -2.33 -19.98 6.27
N CYS A 313 -1.97 -20.15 7.54
CA CYS A 313 -1.76 -21.46 8.15
C CYS A 313 -2.80 -21.68 9.24
N ILE A 314 -3.44 -22.85 9.17
CA ILE A 314 -4.61 -23.22 9.98
C ILE A 314 -4.28 -24.47 10.77
N ASP A 315 -4.60 -24.45 12.06
CA ASP A 315 -4.38 -25.56 12.98
C ASP A 315 -5.51 -26.60 12.86
N GLU A 316 -5.56 -27.24 11.69
CA GLU A 316 -6.53 -28.28 11.37
C GLU A 316 -5.95 -29.25 10.33
N ASP A 317 -6.33 -30.52 10.41
CA ASP A 317 -5.95 -31.53 9.43
C ASP A 317 -6.61 -31.20 8.07
N CYS A 318 -5.79 -31.11 7.02
CA CYS A 318 -6.26 -30.81 5.67
C CYS A 318 -7.26 -31.85 5.13
N ASN A 319 -7.27 -33.08 5.64
CA ASN A 319 -8.24 -34.11 5.28
C ASN A 319 -9.64 -33.84 5.84
N GLN A 320 -9.74 -33.09 6.93
CA GLN A 320 -11.00 -32.75 7.61
C GLN A 320 -11.42 -31.29 7.34
N PHE A 321 -10.54 -30.51 6.72
CA PHE A 321 -10.72 -29.09 6.46
C PHE A 321 -11.71 -28.81 5.32
N ASN A 322 -12.70 -27.95 5.56
CA ASN A 322 -13.63 -27.47 4.54
C ASN A 322 -13.17 -26.12 3.98
N LEU A 323 -12.45 -26.16 2.86
CA LEU A 323 -11.88 -24.98 2.20
C LEU A 323 -12.94 -23.93 1.84
N GLN A 324 -14.09 -24.34 1.28
CA GLN A 324 -15.14 -23.41 0.88
C GLN A 324 -15.71 -22.63 2.07
N ALA A 325 -16.02 -23.32 3.16
CA ALA A 325 -16.55 -22.71 4.37
C ALA A 325 -15.53 -21.73 4.97
N PHE A 326 -14.27 -22.17 5.10
CA PHE A 326 -13.20 -21.34 5.62
C PHE A 326 -13.00 -20.07 4.80
N ILE A 327 -12.83 -20.17 3.48
CA ILE A 327 -12.58 -19.00 2.62
C ILE A 327 -13.73 -18.01 2.70
N THR A 328 -14.97 -18.50 2.73
CA THR A 328 -16.16 -17.65 2.86
C THR A 328 -16.13 -16.86 4.16
N GLU A 329 -15.89 -17.53 5.29
CA GLU A 329 -15.86 -16.87 6.60
C GLU A 329 -14.66 -15.94 6.74
N PHE A 330 -13.46 -16.41 6.39
CA PHE A 330 -12.20 -15.65 6.43
C PHE A 330 -12.31 -14.35 5.64
N CYS A 331 -12.77 -14.41 4.38
CA CYS A 331 -12.98 -13.25 3.52
C CYS A 331 -13.93 -12.23 4.16
N GLY A 332 -15.01 -12.71 4.78
CA GLY A 332 -15.95 -11.87 5.53
C GLY A 332 -15.28 -11.10 6.67
N LYS A 333 -14.36 -11.73 7.41
CA LYS A 333 -13.63 -11.06 8.52
C LYS A 333 -12.67 -9.99 8.03
N ILE A 334 -11.98 -10.22 6.91
CA ILE A 334 -10.99 -9.27 6.35
C ILE A 334 -11.55 -8.32 5.29
N LYS A 335 -12.88 -8.33 5.09
CA LYS A 335 -13.60 -7.49 4.11
C LYS A 335 -13.11 -7.67 2.66
N LEU A 336 -12.77 -8.91 2.29
CA LEU A 336 -12.51 -9.31 0.91
C LEU A 336 -13.68 -10.11 0.35
N SER A 337 -13.83 -10.16 -0.98
CA SER A 337 -14.71 -11.13 -1.62
C SER A 337 -13.96 -12.45 -1.82
N PRO A 338 -14.58 -13.62 -1.61
CA PRO A 338 -13.99 -14.91 -2.00
C PRO A 338 -13.56 -14.96 -3.48
N LYS A 339 -14.21 -14.18 -4.35
CA LYS A 339 -13.87 -14.07 -5.78
C LYS A 339 -12.56 -13.33 -6.03
N ASP A 340 -12.11 -12.52 -5.07
CA ASP A 340 -10.86 -11.75 -5.16
C ASP A 340 -9.65 -12.57 -4.71
N ILE A 341 -9.85 -13.81 -4.26
CA ILE A 341 -8.80 -14.71 -3.81
C ILE A 341 -8.67 -15.88 -4.79
N GLN A 342 -7.47 -16.07 -5.34
CA GLN A 342 -7.13 -17.29 -6.07
C GLN A 342 -6.30 -18.22 -5.19
N ILE A 343 -6.85 -19.38 -4.83
CA ILE A 343 -6.12 -20.46 -4.14
C ILE A 343 -5.11 -21.09 -5.11
N LYS A 344 -3.84 -21.17 -4.70
CA LYS A 344 -2.75 -21.79 -5.46
C LYS A 344 -2.51 -23.23 -5.05
N GLN A 345 -2.41 -23.48 -3.75
CA GLN A 345 -2.12 -24.79 -3.18
C GLN A 345 -2.49 -24.87 -1.69
N ILE A 346 -2.62 -26.11 -1.21
CA ILE A 346 -2.77 -26.52 0.19
C ILE A 346 -1.73 -27.59 0.49
N GLN A 347 -0.93 -27.41 1.53
CA GLN A 347 0.12 -28.37 1.93
C GLN A 347 -0.28 -29.14 3.20
N VAL A 348 0.23 -30.37 3.37
CA VAL A 348 -0.07 -31.25 4.51
C VAL A 348 0.80 -30.88 5.72
N GLY A 349 0.23 -30.99 6.94
CA GLY A 349 0.88 -30.66 8.23
C GLY A 349 0.26 -29.43 8.91
N SER A 350 -0.47 -28.62 8.16
CA SER A 350 -1.42 -27.56 8.55
C SER A 350 -2.03 -27.03 7.24
N SER A 351 -3.31 -26.65 7.18
CA SER A 351 -3.89 -26.16 5.92
C SER A 351 -3.27 -24.81 5.52
N ILE A 352 -2.18 -24.87 4.74
CA ILE A 352 -1.44 -23.72 4.26
C ILE A 352 -2.07 -23.26 2.95
N ILE A 353 -2.90 -22.23 3.02
CA ILE A 353 -3.51 -21.63 1.84
C ILE A 353 -2.57 -20.58 1.30
N GLU A 354 -1.99 -20.84 0.14
CA GLU A 354 -1.35 -19.80 -0.67
C GLU A 354 -2.40 -19.17 -1.58
N ALA A 355 -2.67 -17.89 -1.37
CA ALA A 355 -3.69 -17.12 -2.05
C ALA A 355 -3.06 -15.93 -2.76
N VAL A 356 -3.48 -15.65 -4.00
CA VAL A 356 -3.16 -14.39 -4.67
C VAL A 356 -4.40 -13.51 -4.64
N ILE A 357 -4.25 -12.30 -4.11
CA ILE A 357 -5.30 -11.28 -4.20
C ILE A 357 -5.31 -10.78 -5.65
N PHE A 358 -6.44 -10.92 -6.34
CA PHE A 358 -6.61 -10.48 -7.73
C PHE A 358 -6.32 -8.98 -7.85
N ASN A 359 -5.08 -8.65 -8.20
CA ASN A 359 -4.65 -7.27 -8.29
C ASN A 359 -4.29 -6.92 -9.73
N LYS A 360 -5.27 -6.38 -10.46
CA LYS A 360 -5.06 -5.59 -11.70
C LYS A 360 -4.60 -4.15 -11.42
N PHE A 361 -4.21 -3.90 -10.18
CA PHE A 361 -3.78 -2.63 -9.62
C PHE A 361 -2.30 -2.36 -9.90
N GLU A 362 -1.91 -1.09 -10.05
CA GLU A 362 -0.50 -0.70 -10.08
C GLU A 362 0.17 -0.96 -8.72
N SER A 363 1.51 -0.96 -8.67
CA SER A 363 2.29 -1.26 -7.45
C SER A 363 1.85 -0.43 -6.23
N SER A 364 1.56 0.87 -6.42
CA SER A 364 1.07 1.79 -5.40
C SER A 364 -0.26 1.37 -4.80
N ASP A 365 -1.21 0.94 -5.64
CA ASP A 365 -2.55 0.54 -5.25
C ASP A 365 -2.55 -0.82 -4.53
N LYS A 366 -1.72 -1.76 -5.00
CA LYS A 366 -1.49 -3.04 -4.29
C LYS A 366 -1.02 -2.81 -2.86
N LYS A 367 -0.06 -1.89 -2.69
CA LYS A 367 0.44 -1.49 -1.38
C LYS A 367 -0.63 -0.79 -0.56
N LEU A 368 -1.44 0.07 -1.17
CA LEU A 368 -2.53 0.75 -0.49
C LEU A 368 -3.60 -0.23 0.02
N SER A 369 -4.00 -1.22 -0.78
CA SER A 369 -4.94 -2.26 -0.37
C SER A 369 -4.40 -3.08 0.81
N ILE A 370 -3.14 -3.50 0.76
CA ILE A 370 -2.49 -4.20 1.88
C ILE A 370 -2.40 -3.28 3.10
N LYS A 371 -1.98 -2.01 2.95
CA LYS A 371 -1.94 -1.00 4.03
C LYS A 371 -3.31 -0.75 4.65
N MET A 372 -4.38 -0.77 3.87
CA MET A 372 -5.75 -0.63 4.38
C MET A 372 -6.19 -1.87 5.16
N MET A 373 -5.87 -3.07 4.67
CA MET A 373 -6.09 -4.31 5.44
C MET A 373 -5.26 -4.35 6.72
N CYS A 374 -4.03 -3.80 6.73
CA CYS A 374 -3.22 -3.68 7.95
C CYS A 374 -3.97 -2.95 9.07
N LYS A 375 -4.76 -1.92 8.72
CA LYS A 375 -5.57 -1.17 9.69
C LYS A 375 -6.71 -2.00 10.29
N LEU A 376 -7.11 -3.11 9.66
CA LEU A 376 -8.15 -4.01 10.16
C LEU A 376 -7.62 -4.99 11.22
N PHE A 377 -6.31 -5.29 11.26
CA PHE A 377 -5.67 -6.24 12.19
C PHE A 377 -5.54 -5.73 13.64
N THR A 378 -6.65 -5.23 14.15
CA THR A 378 -6.90 -4.99 15.57
C THR A 378 -6.89 -6.29 16.37
N ASP A 379 -6.71 -6.21 17.69
CA ASP A 379 -6.77 -7.39 18.58
C ASP A 379 -8.09 -8.15 18.41
N LYS A 380 -9.21 -7.43 18.23
CA LYS A 380 -10.52 -8.00 17.92
C LYS A 380 -10.52 -8.86 16.64
N LEU A 381 -9.87 -8.41 15.57
CA LEU A 381 -9.80 -9.20 14.34
C LEU A 381 -8.91 -10.43 14.54
N ARG A 382 -7.82 -10.31 15.30
CA ARG A 382 -6.95 -11.44 15.62
C ARG A 382 -7.68 -12.52 16.43
N GLU A 383 -8.54 -12.15 17.38
CA GLU A 383 -9.44 -13.06 18.08
C GLU A 383 -10.42 -13.76 17.13
N GLU A 384 -11.02 -13.03 16.18
CA GLU A 384 -11.92 -13.62 15.18
C GLU A 384 -11.19 -14.60 14.25
N LEU A 385 -9.94 -14.30 13.87
CA LEU A 385 -9.09 -15.21 13.10
C LEU A 385 -8.65 -16.43 13.94
N ALA A 386 -8.43 -16.26 15.24
CA ALA A 386 -8.13 -17.36 16.14
C ALA A 386 -9.29 -18.36 16.26
N LYS A 387 -10.55 -17.89 16.21
CA LYS A 387 -11.75 -18.75 16.16
C LYS A 387 -11.80 -19.59 14.88
N LEU A 388 -11.22 -19.09 13.79
CA LEU A 388 -11.02 -19.83 12.54
C LEU A 388 -9.80 -20.77 12.57
N LYS A 389 -9.19 -20.97 13.76
CA LYS A 389 -7.96 -21.75 13.96
C LYS A 389 -6.76 -21.28 13.13
N VAL A 390 -6.77 -20.03 12.68
CA VAL A 390 -5.61 -19.44 12.00
C VAL A 390 -4.55 -19.21 13.05
N PHE A 391 -3.36 -19.81 12.88
CA PHE A 391 -2.22 -19.60 13.77
C PHE A 391 -1.14 -18.70 13.16
N PHE A 392 -1.06 -18.64 11.83
CA PHE A 392 -0.11 -17.77 11.13
C PHE A 392 -0.72 -17.20 9.85
N MET A 393 -0.39 -15.95 9.55
CA MET A 393 -0.71 -15.32 8.27
C MET A 393 0.43 -14.42 7.80
N PHE A 394 0.79 -14.52 6.53
CA PHE A 394 1.73 -13.64 5.85
C PHE A 394 1.06 -12.91 4.69
N MET A 395 1.36 -11.63 4.49
CA MET A 395 0.85 -10.83 3.37
C MET A 395 1.98 -10.06 2.68
N GLY A 396 2.40 -10.51 1.50
CA GLY A 396 3.50 -9.93 0.74
C GLY A 396 4.08 -10.90 -0.29
N PRO A 397 5.27 -10.63 -0.85
CA PRO A 397 5.93 -11.56 -1.77
C PRO A 397 6.39 -12.83 -1.05
N ILE A 398 6.01 -14.01 -1.53
CA ILE A 398 6.35 -15.31 -0.89
C ILE A 398 7.87 -15.53 -0.80
N LYS A 399 8.64 -15.01 -1.77
CA LYS A 399 10.12 -15.02 -1.72
C LYS A 399 10.65 -14.33 -0.45
N THR A 400 10.01 -13.24 -0.02
CA THR A 400 10.38 -12.51 1.19
C THR A 400 10.06 -13.33 2.44
N LEU A 401 8.95 -14.07 2.46
CA LEU A 401 8.64 -15.01 3.55
C LEU A 401 9.69 -16.13 3.64
N PHE A 402 10.08 -16.74 2.51
CA PHE A 402 11.12 -17.77 2.51
C PHE A 402 12.45 -17.25 3.04
N LYS A 403 12.80 -16.02 2.70
CA LYS A 403 13.98 -15.33 3.24
C LYS A 403 13.86 -15.16 4.76
N GLN A 404 12.71 -14.70 5.27
CA GLN A 404 12.45 -14.56 6.72
C GLN A 404 12.51 -15.88 7.47
N GLN A 405 11.94 -16.96 6.92
CA GLN A 405 11.94 -18.29 7.53
C GLN A 405 13.35 -18.87 7.60
N LYS A 406 14.12 -18.74 6.52
CA LYS A 406 15.53 -19.10 6.51
C LYS A 406 16.30 -18.32 7.57
N TYR A 407 16.13 -17.00 7.64
CA TYR A 407 16.79 -16.17 8.65
C TYR A 407 16.37 -16.51 10.07
N ARG A 408 15.11 -16.84 10.32
CA ARG A 408 14.70 -17.30 11.66
C ARG A 408 15.32 -18.61 12.06
N ALA A 409 15.41 -19.57 11.13
CA ALA A 409 16.14 -20.80 11.37
C ALA A 409 17.64 -20.56 11.61
N GLU A 410 18.18 -19.43 11.11
CA GLU A 410 19.55 -18.98 11.35
C GLU A 410 19.71 -18.21 12.67
N ILE A 411 18.70 -17.45 13.16
CA ILE A 411 18.70 -16.83 14.49
C ILE A 411 18.54 -17.92 15.54
N LYS A 412 19.67 -18.49 15.93
CA LYS A 412 19.73 -19.49 16.98
C LYS A 412 19.94 -18.77 18.32
N LEU A 413 19.14 -19.09 19.32
CA LEU A 413 19.50 -18.73 20.69
C LEU A 413 20.79 -19.45 21.06
N ASN A 414 21.56 -18.85 21.98
CA ASN A 414 22.75 -19.46 22.55
C ASN A 414 22.61 -19.52 24.09
N PRO A 415 21.75 -20.41 24.62
CA PRO A 415 21.31 -20.35 26.01
C PRO A 415 22.42 -20.42 27.05
N GLN A 416 23.56 -21.04 26.72
CA GLN A 416 24.72 -21.13 27.62
C GLN A 416 25.28 -19.76 28.06
N TYR A 417 25.02 -18.71 27.27
CA TYR A 417 25.44 -17.33 27.59
C TYR A 417 24.33 -16.47 28.18
N ASN A 418 23.14 -17.05 28.46
CA ASN A 418 22.07 -16.32 29.12
C ASN A 418 22.49 -15.95 30.54
N ARG A 419 22.14 -14.75 30.98
CA ARG A 419 22.53 -14.22 32.29
C ARG A 419 21.35 -13.49 32.93
N ILE A 420 21.24 -13.60 34.24
CA ILE A 420 20.37 -12.73 35.06
C ILE A 420 21.31 -11.75 35.77
N TYR A 421 21.11 -10.45 35.55
CA TYR A 421 21.98 -9.42 36.09
C TYR A 421 21.41 -8.87 37.39
N LYS A 422 21.85 -9.40 38.53
CA LYS A 422 21.46 -8.92 39.87
C LYS A 422 22.34 -9.54 40.97
N PRO A 423 22.38 -8.95 42.17
CA PRO A 423 23.02 -9.59 43.33
C PRO A 423 22.51 -11.02 43.52
N GLY A 424 23.43 -11.97 43.73
CA GLY A 424 23.13 -13.40 43.82
C GLY A 424 23.15 -14.16 42.48
N HIS A 425 23.26 -13.46 41.34
CA HIS A 425 23.51 -14.05 40.02
C HIS A 425 24.73 -13.38 39.36
N CYS A 426 24.64 -12.96 38.10
CA CYS A 426 25.71 -12.25 37.41
C CYS A 426 25.70 -10.78 37.86
N PHE A 427 26.64 -10.38 38.69
CA PHE A 427 26.67 -9.02 39.24
C PHE A 427 28.10 -8.56 39.50
N TRP A 428 28.35 -7.29 39.22
CA TRP A 428 29.59 -6.60 39.57
C TRP A 428 29.28 -5.12 39.78
N GLN A 429 30.14 -4.44 40.54
CA GLN A 429 30.06 -3.00 40.77
C GLN A 429 31.08 -2.28 39.90
N GLY A 430 30.71 -1.10 39.39
CA GLY A 430 31.55 -0.34 38.48
C GLY A 430 31.77 -1.04 37.14
N PRO A 431 32.84 -0.69 36.41
CA PRO A 431 33.13 -1.28 35.12
C PRO A 431 33.62 -2.73 35.28
N ILE A 432 33.20 -3.62 34.38
CA ILE A 432 33.66 -5.01 34.40
C ILE A 432 35.18 -5.07 34.22
N ASN A 433 35.86 -5.93 34.97
CA ASN A 433 37.30 -6.15 34.86
C ASN A 433 37.61 -7.65 34.83
N ASP A 434 37.32 -8.29 33.69
CA ASP A 434 37.50 -9.73 33.46
C ASP A 434 38.59 -10.04 32.42
N GLY A 435 39.41 -9.03 32.06
CA GLY A 435 40.48 -9.16 31.07
C GLY A 435 40.01 -9.28 29.61
N ILE A 436 38.71 -9.23 29.33
CA ILE A 436 38.19 -9.28 27.96
C ILE A 436 38.15 -7.87 27.36
N ASP A 437 38.83 -7.69 26.23
CA ASP A 437 38.84 -6.45 25.47
C ASP A 437 37.47 -6.15 24.85
N ARG A 438 36.75 -5.19 25.44
CA ARG A 438 35.47 -4.65 24.96
C ARG A 438 35.62 -3.26 24.34
N GLY A 439 36.82 -2.94 23.85
CA GLY A 439 37.15 -1.63 23.32
C GLY A 439 37.22 -0.57 24.41
N ASN A 440 37.37 0.68 23.99
CA ASN A 440 37.61 1.83 24.88
C ASN A 440 36.32 2.37 25.55
N SER A 441 35.33 1.51 25.81
CA SER A 441 34.13 1.88 26.55
C SER A 441 33.89 0.91 27.71
N PRO A 442 33.76 1.41 28.95
CA PRO A 442 33.44 0.55 30.08
C PRO A 442 32.09 -0.15 29.91
N TYR A 443 32.00 -1.39 30.40
CA TYR A 443 30.75 -2.16 30.45
C TYR A 443 30.28 -2.29 31.89
N TYR A 444 29.12 -1.71 32.17
CA TYR A 444 28.49 -1.71 33.50
C TYR A 444 27.43 -2.81 33.57
N CYS A 445 27.24 -3.36 34.77
CA CYS A 445 26.25 -4.40 35.00
C CYS A 445 24.83 -3.87 34.71
N PRO A 446 24.08 -4.44 33.76
CA PRO A 446 22.70 -4.02 33.49
C PRO A 446 21.76 -4.63 34.53
N VAL A 447 21.87 -4.16 35.78
CA VAL A 447 21.13 -4.70 36.94
C VAL A 447 19.63 -4.69 36.67
N GLY A 448 18.95 -5.78 37.01
CA GLY A 448 17.51 -5.95 36.83
C GLY A 448 17.07 -6.46 35.46
N TRP A 449 18.02 -6.86 34.61
CA TRP A 449 17.74 -7.42 33.29
C TRP A 449 18.18 -8.88 33.17
N LYS A 450 17.42 -9.65 32.38
CA LYS A 450 17.73 -11.01 31.95
C LYS A 450 18.14 -10.97 30.48
N ARG A 451 19.31 -11.51 30.16
CA ARG A 451 19.84 -11.60 28.81
C ARG A 451 19.52 -12.95 28.19
N TYR A 452 18.90 -12.91 27.02
CA TYR A 452 18.76 -14.02 26.09
C TYR A 452 19.75 -13.83 24.96
N SER A 453 20.68 -14.75 24.83
CA SER A 453 21.84 -14.60 23.94
C SER A 453 21.53 -15.10 22.54
N PHE A 454 22.05 -14.42 21.53
CA PHE A 454 22.02 -14.93 20.16
C PHE A 454 23.33 -15.63 19.81
N TYR A 455 23.21 -16.69 19.03
CA TYR A 455 24.31 -17.31 18.34
C TYR A 455 24.65 -16.44 17.13
N VAL A 456 25.88 -15.91 17.10
CA VAL A 456 26.34 -15.02 16.02
C VAL A 456 27.43 -15.68 15.19
N THR A 457 28.41 -16.32 15.84
CA THR A 457 29.51 -17.04 15.18
C THR A 457 30.24 -17.94 16.17
N ASP A 458 30.86 -19.02 15.68
CA ASP A 458 31.73 -19.92 16.45
C ASP A 458 32.96 -19.21 17.04
N ARG A 459 33.46 -18.16 16.37
CA ARG A 459 34.65 -17.40 16.77
C ARG A 459 34.29 -16.05 17.41
N PHE A 460 33.32 -16.05 18.32
CA PHE A 460 32.73 -14.84 18.89
C PHE A 460 33.78 -13.92 19.53
N SER A 461 34.63 -14.47 20.42
CA SER A 461 35.64 -13.70 21.14
C SER A 461 36.72 -13.11 20.23
N GLU A 462 37.12 -13.82 19.17
CA GLU A 462 38.08 -13.33 18.19
C GLU A 462 37.47 -12.20 17.36
N ARG A 463 36.25 -12.41 16.85
CA ARG A 463 35.57 -11.46 15.96
C ARG A 463 35.24 -10.14 16.65
N PHE A 464 34.78 -10.19 17.90
CA PHE A 464 34.31 -9.01 18.63
C PHE A 464 35.31 -8.49 19.67
N LYS A 465 36.57 -8.93 19.60
CA LYS A 465 37.66 -8.35 20.37
C LYS A 465 37.76 -6.85 20.07
N GLY A 466 37.74 -6.02 21.11
CA GLY A 466 37.80 -4.56 20.94
C GLY A 466 36.46 -3.89 20.60
N TRP A 467 35.36 -4.64 20.49
CA TRP A 467 34.04 -4.08 20.20
C TRP A 467 33.31 -3.70 21.50
N CYS A 468 32.81 -2.46 21.54
CA CYS A 468 32.02 -1.92 22.64
C CYS A 468 30.66 -2.62 22.75
N ILE A 469 30.12 -2.70 23.96
CA ILE A 469 28.73 -3.09 24.22
C ILE A 469 27.86 -1.83 24.27
N CYS A 470 26.69 -1.89 23.63
CA CYS A 470 25.68 -0.85 23.69
C CYS A 470 24.29 -1.45 23.59
N TYR A 471 23.27 -0.60 23.74
CA TYR A 471 21.88 -0.97 23.80
C TYR A 471 21.06 -0.16 22.81
N HIS A 472 20.05 -0.80 22.21
CA HIS A 472 19.09 -0.16 21.32
C HIS A 472 17.67 -0.48 21.77
N GLY A 473 16.91 0.56 22.10
CA GLY A 473 15.51 0.45 22.47
C GLY A 473 14.63 0.39 21.23
N THR A 474 13.56 -0.41 21.28
CA THR A 474 12.55 -0.44 20.22
C THR A 474 11.18 -0.84 20.76
N LYS A 475 10.15 -0.76 19.91
CA LYS A 475 8.79 -1.24 20.22
C LYS A 475 8.67 -2.74 19.95
N PHE A 476 7.79 -3.44 20.67
CA PHE A 476 7.64 -4.89 20.55
C PHE A 476 7.27 -5.31 19.12
N THR A 477 6.47 -4.49 18.45
CA THR A 477 6.05 -4.70 17.06
C THR A 477 7.21 -4.67 16.05
N TYR A 478 8.33 -4.00 16.37
CA TYR A 478 9.49 -3.88 15.48
C TYR A 478 10.63 -4.83 15.84
N GLY A 479 10.69 -5.33 17.07
CA GLY A 479 11.81 -6.14 17.57
C GLY A 479 12.18 -7.28 16.62
N LEU A 480 11.18 -8.04 16.17
CA LEU A 480 11.39 -9.12 15.22
C LEU A 480 11.89 -8.63 13.86
N SER A 481 11.32 -7.55 13.32
CA SER A 481 11.74 -7.00 12.03
C SER A 481 13.21 -6.57 12.07
N ILE A 482 13.64 -5.97 13.20
CA ILE A 482 15.02 -5.55 13.42
C ILE A 482 15.95 -6.75 13.51
N LEU A 483 15.58 -7.80 14.25
CA LEU A 483 16.40 -9.01 14.36
C LEU A 483 16.59 -9.71 13.01
N LEU A 484 15.59 -9.66 12.13
CA LEU A 484 15.62 -10.33 10.83
C LEU A 484 16.27 -9.51 9.72
N ASN A 485 16.06 -8.20 9.71
CA ASN A 485 16.47 -7.35 8.60
C ASN A 485 17.61 -6.40 8.97
N GLY A 486 17.91 -6.24 10.26
CA GLY A 486 18.88 -5.28 10.76
C GLY A 486 18.25 -3.95 11.16
N LEU A 487 19.11 -2.97 11.46
CA LEU A 487 18.68 -1.65 11.91
C LEU A 487 18.54 -0.68 10.74
N LYS A 488 17.38 -0.05 10.65
CA LYS A 488 17.15 1.07 9.74
C LYS A 488 17.76 2.35 10.34
N PRO A 489 18.69 3.03 9.65
CA PRO A 489 19.21 4.30 10.10
C PRO A 489 18.08 5.35 10.13
N ALA A 490 18.13 6.25 11.10
CA ALA A 490 17.26 7.42 11.09
C ALA A 490 17.74 8.42 10.02
N ASP A 491 16.82 8.97 9.23
CA ASP A 491 17.15 9.90 8.13
C ASP A 491 17.56 11.29 8.64
N ARG A 492 16.86 11.83 9.64
CA ARG A 492 17.20 13.06 10.36
C ARG A 492 16.64 13.04 11.79
N ASN A 493 17.52 12.93 12.77
CA ASN A 493 17.23 13.08 14.20
C ASN A 493 18.12 14.19 14.80
N GLU A 494 18.00 14.45 16.11
CA GLU A 494 18.68 15.55 16.82
C GLU A 494 20.20 15.61 16.60
N HIS A 495 20.87 14.46 16.41
CA HIS A 495 22.32 14.38 16.18
C HIS A 495 22.71 14.01 14.73
N GLY A 496 21.74 14.04 13.81
CA GLY A 496 21.91 13.72 12.38
C GLY A 496 21.51 12.29 12.01
N ALA A 497 21.78 11.90 10.76
CA ALA A 497 21.42 10.58 10.23
C ALA A 497 22.30 9.47 10.79
N GLY A 498 21.73 8.28 11.08
CA GLY A 498 22.49 7.12 11.57
C GLY A 498 21.70 6.23 12.53
N ILE A 499 22.38 5.28 13.16
CA ILE A 499 21.77 4.38 14.15
C ILE A 499 22.05 4.89 15.56
N TYR A 500 20.99 5.11 16.33
CA TYR A 500 21.08 5.61 17.70
C TYR A 500 21.13 4.45 18.69
N VAL A 501 22.17 4.41 19.51
CA VAL A 501 22.36 3.43 20.59
C VAL A 501 22.91 4.14 21.83
N SER A 502 22.93 3.47 22.97
CA SER A 502 23.52 4.01 24.19
C SER A 502 24.34 2.96 24.93
N PRO A 503 25.45 3.30 25.59
CA PRO A 503 26.12 2.42 26.53
C PRO A 503 25.30 2.21 27.82
N SER A 504 24.27 3.03 28.06
CA SER A 504 23.40 2.94 29.24
C SER A 504 22.09 2.23 28.90
N ILE A 505 21.88 1.07 29.48
CA ILE A 505 20.56 0.42 29.43
C ILE A 505 19.52 1.23 30.21
N THR A 506 19.94 1.94 31.26
CA THR A 506 19.09 2.82 32.08
C THR A 506 18.52 3.97 31.26
N TYR A 507 19.32 4.57 30.37
CA TYR A 507 18.83 5.54 29.39
C TYR A 507 17.94 4.89 28.33
N THR A 508 18.41 3.78 27.76
CA THR A 508 17.72 3.08 26.66
C THR A 508 16.36 2.52 27.07
N CYS A 509 16.16 2.18 28.34
CA CYS A 509 14.90 1.66 28.84
C CYS A 509 13.80 2.71 29.02
N HIS A 510 14.10 3.99 28.78
CA HIS A 510 13.09 5.03 28.79
C HIS A 510 12.00 4.75 27.74
N PRO A 511 10.69 4.99 28.04
CA PRO A 511 9.59 4.62 27.14
C PRO A 511 9.60 5.29 25.76
N ARG A 512 10.35 6.40 25.58
CA ARG A 512 10.64 6.97 24.23
C ARG A 512 11.34 5.96 23.33
N TYR A 513 12.23 5.15 23.89
CA TYR A 513 13.09 4.22 23.15
C TYR A 513 12.60 2.77 23.30
N ALA A 514 12.32 2.31 24.52
CA ALA A 514 11.89 0.93 24.79
C ALA A 514 10.47 0.88 25.37
N GLU A 515 9.54 0.26 24.64
CA GLU A 515 8.13 0.17 25.05
C GLU A 515 7.97 -0.54 26.40
N VAL A 516 7.16 0.06 27.29
CA VAL A 516 6.66 -0.58 28.51
C VAL A 516 5.35 -1.27 28.19
N LYS A 517 5.30 -2.59 28.30
CA LYS A 517 4.11 -3.38 27.99
C LYS A 517 3.48 -3.94 29.27
N LEU A 518 2.21 -3.60 29.50
CA LEU A 518 1.39 -4.31 30.48
C LEU A 518 1.07 -5.71 29.93
N LEU A 519 1.39 -6.74 30.71
CA LEU A 519 1.07 -8.12 30.40
C LEU A 519 -0.42 -8.34 30.64
N ASP A 520 -1.10 -8.95 29.67
CA ASP A 520 -2.48 -9.36 29.85
C ASP A 520 -2.57 -10.42 30.94
N SER A 521 -3.38 -10.14 31.96
CA SER A 521 -3.70 -11.05 33.07
C SER A 521 -4.06 -12.48 32.61
N SER A 522 -4.71 -12.64 31.46
CA SER A 522 -5.10 -13.95 30.91
C SER A 522 -3.92 -14.80 30.45
N ASN A 523 -2.80 -14.16 30.11
CA ASN A 523 -1.60 -14.79 29.55
C ASN A 523 -0.37 -14.64 30.47
N GLN A 524 -0.50 -13.89 31.55
CA GLN A 524 0.57 -13.59 32.49
C GLN A 524 1.26 -14.86 33.00
N SER A 525 0.50 -15.84 33.47
CA SER A 525 1.03 -17.11 33.99
C SER A 525 1.73 -17.99 32.95
N LYS A 526 1.49 -17.75 31.66
CA LYS A 526 2.10 -18.50 30.55
C LYS A 526 3.52 -18.03 30.24
N PHE A 527 3.81 -16.76 30.49
CA PHE A 527 5.10 -16.15 30.17
C PHE A 527 5.91 -15.78 31.42
N PHE A 528 5.25 -15.12 32.40
CA PHE A 528 5.87 -14.62 33.63
C PHE A 528 4.85 -14.68 34.79
N LYS A 529 4.87 -15.77 35.57
CA LYS A 529 3.93 -16.10 36.67
C LYS A 529 3.57 -14.93 37.57
N SER A 530 4.53 -14.08 37.94
CA SER A 530 4.34 -12.94 38.83
C SER A 530 4.63 -11.58 38.20
N GLY A 531 4.96 -11.54 36.90
CA GLY A 531 5.32 -10.31 36.19
C GLY A 531 4.12 -9.57 35.64
N LYS A 532 3.95 -8.28 35.93
CA LYS A 532 2.85 -7.45 35.39
C LYS A 532 3.26 -6.61 34.19
N TYR A 533 4.49 -6.11 34.18
CA TYR A 533 5.01 -5.31 33.07
C TYR A 533 6.26 -5.96 32.51
N VAL A 534 6.47 -5.80 31.20
CA VAL A 534 7.67 -6.26 30.51
C VAL A 534 8.23 -5.17 29.62
N GLN A 535 9.55 -5.09 29.58
CA GLN A 535 10.32 -4.29 28.64
C GLN A 535 11.35 -5.16 27.95
N PHE A 536 11.70 -4.78 26.72
CA PHE A 536 12.84 -5.37 26.04
C PHE A 536 13.73 -4.31 25.38
N VAL A 537 15.02 -4.64 25.31
CA VAL A 537 16.07 -3.83 24.70
C VAL A 537 17.01 -4.77 23.95
N LEU A 538 17.53 -4.35 22.80
CA LEU A 538 18.53 -5.12 22.07
C LEU A 538 19.92 -4.81 22.63
N GLU A 539 20.70 -5.84 22.97
CA GLU A 539 22.11 -5.72 23.28
C GLU A 539 22.93 -5.90 22.01
N CYS A 540 23.79 -4.93 21.72
CA CYS A 540 24.57 -4.85 20.50
C CYS A 540 26.07 -4.74 20.78
N ARG A 541 26.87 -5.15 19.79
CA ARG A 541 28.31 -4.89 19.69
C ARG A 541 28.57 -3.87 18.59
N VAL A 542 29.43 -2.90 18.87
CA VAL A 542 29.86 -1.89 17.89
C VAL A 542 31.37 -1.70 17.93
N HIS A 543 32.02 -1.72 16.76
CA HIS A 543 33.43 -1.39 16.66
C HIS A 543 33.63 0.11 16.94
N PRO A 544 34.62 0.53 17.76
CA PRO A 544 34.84 1.94 18.10
C PRO A 544 34.91 2.88 16.90
N ASN A 545 35.56 2.46 15.80
CA ASN A 545 35.67 3.26 14.56
C ASN A 545 34.33 3.54 13.87
N ASN A 546 33.28 2.78 14.17
CA ASN A 546 31.95 2.99 13.60
C ASN A 546 31.11 3.97 14.41
N ILE A 547 31.55 4.35 15.62
CA ILE A 547 30.89 5.38 16.44
C ILE A 547 31.25 6.75 15.87
N ARG A 548 30.31 7.35 15.11
CA ARG A 548 30.51 8.66 14.49
C ARG A 548 30.53 9.79 15.52
N LYS A 549 29.67 9.69 16.53
CA LYS A 549 29.49 10.73 17.55
C LYS A 549 29.07 10.12 18.88
N LYS A 550 29.66 10.60 19.97
CA LYS A 550 29.12 10.48 21.33
C LYS A 550 28.52 11.85 21.68
N ALA A 551 27.27 11.87 22.10
CA ALA A 551 26.47 13.08 22.23
C ALA A 551 25.68 13.10 23.53
N SER A 552 25.21 14.30 23.87
CA SER A 552 24.40 14.52 25.05
C SER A 552 23.00 13.94 24.90
N GLU A 553 22.39 13.62 26.04
CA GLU A 553 21.00 13.17 26.13
C GLU A 553 20.02 14.12 25.42
N THR A 554 18.95 13.54 24.87
CA THR A 554 17.93 14.22 24.05
C THR A 554 16.55 14.21 24.71
N LEU A 555 16.47 13.83 25.98
CA LEU A 555 15.25 13.77 26.79
C LEU A 555 15.08 14.99 27.70
N GLY A 556 15.98 15.97 27.64
CA GLY A 556 15.97 17.22 28.42
C GLY A 556 16.06 16.99 29.92
N ALA A 557 16.65 15.87 30.32
CA ALA A 557 16.92 15.50 31.70
C ALA A 557 18.36 15.89 32.12
N ARG A 558 18.98 16.86 31.43
CA ARG A 558 20.40 17.29 31.61
C ARG A 558 20.82 17.51 33.06
N ASN A 559 19.93 18.05 33.89
CA ASN A 559 20.20 18.38 35.29
C ASN A 559 19.97 17.22 36.26
N THR A 560 19.66 16.03 35.77
CA THR A 560 19.40 14.84 36.60
C THR A 560 20.36 13.72 36.24
N ILE A 561 20.72 12.91 37.22
CA ILE A 561 21.58 11.74 36.97
C ILE A 561 20.71 10.67 36.33
N ILE A 562 20.93 10.40 35.04
CA ILE A 562 20.25 9.34 34.29
C ILE A 562 20.87 7.98 34.62
N ASP A 563 22.20 7.92 34.59
CA ASP A 563 22.99 6.73 34.90
C ASP A 563 24.17 7.18 35.76
N CYS A 564 24.36 6.56 36.93
CA CYS A 564 25.44 6.95 37.85
C CYS A 564 26.84 6.66 37.30
N ASN A 565 26.95 5.81 36.28
CA ASN A 565 28.22 5.40 35.69
C ASN A 565 28.54 6.10 34.37
N ILE A 566 27.58 6.77 33.74
CA ILE A 566 27.70 7.34 32.40
C ILE A 566 27.19 8.79 32.41
N ASN A 567 28.08 9.73 32.07
CA ASN A 567 27.73 11.14 32.00
C ASN A 567 26.72 11.42 30.88
N ASN A 568 25.70 12.23 31.20
CA ASN A 568 24.66 12.69 30.27
C ASN A 568 25.20 13.30 28.98
N GLU A 569 26.41 13.87 28.96
CA GLU A 569 27.03 14.50 27.78
C GLU A 569 27.49 13.50 26.70
N VAL A 570 27.64 12.22 27.05
CA VAL A 570 28.18 11.17 26.16
C VAL A 570 27.33 9.90 26.15
N ILE A 571 26.11 9.98 26.67
CA ILE A 571 25.21 8.83 26.87
C ILE A 571 24.52 8.38 25.58
N GLU A 572 24.50 9.20 24.52
CA GLU A 572 23.97 8.81 23.21
C GLU A 572 25.09 8.59 22.20
N TRP A 573 25.05 7.48 21.49
CA TRP A 573 26.00 7.15 20.43
C TRP A 573 25.30 7.06 19.09
N LEU A 574 25.90 7.70 18.10
CA LEU A 574 25.45 7.67 16.71
C LEU A 574 26.40 6.83 15.87
N ILE A 575 25.91 5.70 15.38
CA ILE A 575 26.68 4.75 14.59
C ILE A 575 26.54 5.06 13.10
N ASN A 576 27.65 4.97 12.38
CA ASN A 576 27.68 5.14 10.93
C ASN A 576 26.93 3.99 10.23
N SER A 577 25.99 4.32 9.36
CA SER A 577 25.28 3.35 8.53
C SER A 577 26.05 2.91 7.29
N GLN A 578 27.22 3.50 7.01
CA GLN A 578 28.05 3.24 5.82
C GLN A 578 27.25 3.43 4.52
N ASN A 579 26.36 4.43 4.48
CA ASN A 579 25.42 4.71 3.38
C ASN A 579 24.44 3.56 3.04
N LYS A 580 24.29 2.57 3.93
CA LYS A 580 23.29 1.50 3.78
C LYS A 580 21.92 2.00 4.21
N SER A 581 20.87 1.63 3.48
CA SER A 581 19.47 1.90 3.84
C SER A 581 18.99 1.05 5.04
N VAL A 582 19.64 -0.10 5.27
CA VAL A 582 19.47 -0.97 6.42
C VAL A 582 20.83 -1.60 6.76
N VAL A 583 21.18 -1.67 8.05
CA VAL A 583 22.41 -2.31 8.53
C VAL A 583 22.07 -3.70 9.04
N ASP A 584 22.34 -4.71 8.21
CA ASP A 584 22.10 -6.14 8.49
C ASP A 584 23.06 -6.64 9.58
N PHE A 585 22.54 -7.33 10.59
CA PHE A 585 23.35 -7.92 11.66
C PHE A 585 24.15 -9.15 11.22
N ASN A 586 23.72 -9.81 10.14
CA ASN A 586 24.40 -10.98 9.59
C ASN A 586 25.54 -10.61 8.63
N ASP A 587 25.64 -9.33 8.26
CA ASP A 587 26.73 -8.84 7.42
C ASP A 587 28.08 -8.98 8.16
N PRO A 588 29.08 -9.69 7.60
CA PRO A 588 30.40 -9.78 8.19
C PRO A 588 31.04 -8.42 8.49
N ASP A 589 30.75 -7.42 7.66
CA ASP A 589 31.28 -6.06 7.71
C ASP A 589 30.29 -5.06 8.34
N SER A 590 29.28 -5.57 9.05
CA SER A 590 28.25 -4.74 9.68
C SER A 590 28.86 -3.74 10.65
N SER A 591 28.32 -2.52 10.65
CA SER A 591 28.81 -1.49 11.57
C SER A 591 28.40 -1.72 13.02
N ILE A 592 27.36 -2.54 13.24
CA ILE A 592 26.80 -2.91 14.53
C ILE A 592 26.15 -4.31 14.43
N VAL A 593 26.27 -5.13 15.46
CA VAL A 593 25.69 -6.48 15.48
C VAL A 593 24.86 -6.68 16.73
N CYS A 594 23.64 -7.19 16.62
CA CYS A 594 22.83 -7.59 17.78
C CYS A 594 23.31 -8.95 18.31
N THR A 595 23.64 -9.01 19.60
CA THR A 595 24.21 -10.22 20.23
C THR A 595 23.35 -10.78 21.35
N GLY A 596 22.28 -10.08 21.72
CA GLY A 596 21.32 -10.57 22.68
C GLY A 596 20.09 -9.67 22.82
N LEU A 597 19.11 -10.20 23.53
CA LEU A 597 17.87 -9.57 23.91
C LEU A 597 17.86 -9.42 25.44
N MET A 598 17.73 -8.19 25.91
CA MET A 598 17.59 -7.85 27.32
C MET A 598 16.11 -7.75 27.66
N ILE A 599 15.64 -8.53 28.63
CA ILE A 599 14.26 -8.52 29.12
C ILE A 599 14.25 -8.08 30.57
N ARG A 600 13.36 -7.15 30.91
CA ARG A 600 13.03 -6.78 32.29
C ARG A 600 11.55 -7.02 32.53
N VAL A 601 11.25 -7.74 33.61
CA VAL A 601 9.89 -8.02 34.04
C VAL A 601 9.71 -7.43 35.43
N THR A 602 8.58 -6.78 35.69
CA THR A 602 8.31 -6.14 36.97
C THR A 602 6.90 -6.39 37.47
N ASN A 603 6.70 -6.39 38.79
CA ASN A 603 5.37 -6.57 39.41
C ASN A 603 4.49 -5.31 39.41
N ASP A 604 5.05 -4.15 39.06
CA ASP A 604 4.36 -2.89 38.86
C ASP A 604 5.08 -2.06 37.77
N HIS A 605 4.59 -0.86 37.47
CA HIS A 605 5.12 -0.03 36.40
C HIS A 605 6.63 0.24 36.62
N PRO A 606 7.51 -0.03 35.63
CA PRO A 606 8.96 0.08 35.80
C PRO A 606 9.43 1.51 36.08
N GLY A 607 8.62 2.53 35.78
CA GLY A 607 8.90 3.91 36.18
C GLY A 607 8.98 4.15 37.70
N LEU A 608 8.52 3.20 38.53
CA LEU A 608 8.68 3.25 39.99
C LEU A 608 10.03 2.65 40.46
N LEU A 609 10.81 2.02 39.57
CA LEU A 609 12.15 1.53 39.92
C LEU A 609 13.08 2.71 40.22
N PRO A 610 14.01 2.57 41.19
CA PRO A 610 14.99 3.62 41.51
C PRO A 610 15.72 4.16 40.27
N ASP A 611 16.19 3.26 39.40
CA ASP A 611 16.94 3.61 38.19
C ASP A 611 16.08 4.27 37.09
N SER A 612 14.76 4.31 37.26
CA SER A 612 13.80 4.91 36.33
C SER A 612 13.15 6.19 36.87
N GLN A 613 13.46 6.61 38.10
CA GLN A 613 12.89 7.83 38.69
C GLN A 613 13.23 9.09 37.90
N TRP A 614 14.36 9.13 37.19
CA TRP A 614 14.73 10.28 36.36
C TRP A 614 13.74 10.52 35.20
N TRP A 615 12.91 9.54 34.82
CA TRP A 615 11.92 9.67 33.75
C TRP A 615 10.98 10.86 33.96
N HIS A 616 10.65 11.15 35.24
CA HIS A 616 9.81 12.29 35.65
C HIS A 616 10.40 13.66 35.27
N ASN A 617 11.72 13.74 35.11
CA ASN A 617 12.43 14.98 34.81
C ASN A 617 12.70 15.17 33.31
N SER A 618 12.22 14.25 32.46
CA SER A 618 12.33 14.39 31.00
C SER A 618 11.29 15.39 30.48
N HIS A 619 11.66 16.23 29.51
CA HIS A 619 10.75 17.28 28.97
C HIS A 619 9.53 16.71 28.23
N ILE A 620 9.55 15.42 27.91
CA ILE A 620 8.43 14.70 27.30
C ILE A 620 7.24 14.59 28.26
N CYS A 621 7.45 14.82 29.56
CA CYS A 621 6.42 14.90 30.59
C CYS A 621 5.73 16.27 30.71
N ASN A 622 6.23 17.32 30.01
CA ASN A 622 5.70 18.69 30.12
C ASN A 622 4.60 19.04 29.09
N ASN A 623 4.33 18.15 28.12
CA ASN A 623 3.21 18.32 27.19
C ASN A 623 2.00 17.51 27.68
N LYS A 624 0.79 18.02 27.46
CA LYS A 624 -0.50 17.35 27.79
C LYS A 624 -0.66 15.95 27.15
N ASP A 625 0.28 15.55 26.31
CA ASP A 625 0.39 14.23 25.70
C ASP A 625 1.44 13.37 26.43
N CYS A 626 1.19 12.98 27.68
CA CYS A 626 1.92 11.92 28.42
C CYS A 626 1.77 10.52 27.78
N CYS A 627 1.64 10.45 26.45
CA CYS A 627 1.26 9.25 25.70
C CYS A 627 2.36 8.19 25.63
N LEU A 628 3.61 8.53 25.96
CA LEU A 628 4.76 7.63 25.82
C LEU A 628 5.05 6.78 27.04
N LEU A 629 4.65 7.19 28.25
CA LEU A 629 4.91 6.41 29.48
C LEU A 629 3.98 5.19 29.61
N GLY A 630 2.87 5.14 28.87
CA GLY A 630 1.86 4.07 29.01
C GLY A 630 1.07 4.11 30.33
N ILE A 631 1.37 5.08 31.19
CA ILE A 631 0.66 5.43 32.41
C ILE A 631 0.71 6.96 32.55
N ASP A 632 -0.36 7.54 33.08
CA ASP A 632 -0.40 8.97 33.38
C ASP A 632 0.63 9.34 34.48
N LEU A 633 1.28 10.49 34.30
CA LEU A 633 2.38 10.94 35.16
C LEU A 633 1.93 11.23 36.59
N ASP A 634 0.76 11.85 36.77
CA ASP A 634 0.20 12.14 38.10
C ASP A 634 -0.09 10.85 38.86
N THR A 635 -0.54 9.82 38.14
CA THR A 635 -0.77 8.48 38.71
C THR A 635 0.54 7.86 39.19
N LEU A 636 1.61 7.94 38.39
CA LEU A 636 2.92 7.41 38.76
C LEU A 636 3.52 8.18 39.96
N GLN A 637 3.42 9.52 39.96
CA GLN A 637 3.86 10.37 41.07
C GLN A 637 3.10 10.12 42.36
N ARG A 638 1.77 9.98 42.30
CA ARG A 638 0.93 9.68 43.47
C ARG A 638 1.30 8.32 44.08
N ARG A 639 1.56 7.32 43.23
CA ARG A 639 2.03 6.00 43.68
C ARG A 639 3.38 6.09 44.37
N LEU A 640 4.33 6.83 43.79
CA LEU A 640 5.63 7.07 44.40
C LEU A 640 5.50 7.78 45.76
N TYR A 641 4.69 8.84 45.84
CA TYR A 641 4.40 9.57 47.08
C TYR A 641 3.79 8.67 48.16
N ASN A 642 2.92 7.74 47.76
CA ASN A 642 2.28 6.77 48.66
C ASN A 642 3.18 5.56 49.01
N GLY A 643 4.46 5.57 48.62
CA GLY A 643 5.42 4.53 48.97
C GLY A 643 5.26 3.20 48.21
N TYR A 644 4.56 3.19 47.08
CA TYR A 644 4.48 1.99 46.23
C TYR A 644 5.88 1.64 45.72
N LYS A 645 6.22 0.35 45.77
CA LYS A 645 7.49 -0.18 45.27
C LYS A 645 7.26 -1.06 44.06
N CYS A 646 8.19 -1.01 43.13
CA CYS A 646 8.26 -1.90 41.99
C CYS A 646 9.48 -2.80 42.15
N GLU A 647 9.27 -4.10 41.92
CA GLU A 647 10.29 -5.14 42.03
C GLU A 647 10.47 -5.82 40.67
N ILE A 648 11.72 -6.18 40.39
CA ILE A 648 12.07 -7.01 39.23
C ILE A 648 11.71 -8.46 39.54
N ILE A 649 11.09 -9.11 38.56
CA ILE A 649 10.66 -10.51 38.61
C ILE A 649 11.60 -11.35 37.75
N ASP A 650 12.07 -12.47 38.30
CA ASP A 650 13.13 -13.27 37.69
C ASP A 650 12.66 -14.41 36.77
N ASP A 651 11.35 -14.67 36.76
CA ASP A 651 10.71 -15.85 36.18
C ASP A 651 11.24 -16.22 34.77
#